data_AF-M7SPX5-F1
#
_entry.id   AF-M7SPX5-F1
#
_cell.length_a   1.000
_cell.length_b   1.000
_cell.length_c   1.000
_cell.angle_alpha   90.00
_cell.angle_beta   90.00
_cell.angle_gamma   90.00
#
_symmetry.space_group_name_H-M   'P 1'
#
loop_
_entity.id
_entity.type
_entity.pdbx_description
1 polymer ?
#
loop_
_entity_poly.entity_id
_entity_poly.type
_entity_poly.pdbx_seq_one_letter_code
_entity_poly.pdbx_strand_id
1 'polypeptide(L)'
;MSTSEKALQDATALEVAIIGAGISGLNCAYRLKTQLPGIGFTIFENRDDLGGTWDLFKYPGVRSDSDVYTYAFSWHSWPFPRRYAEGSQMVEYLHDAASKHNIQQHIRFRHKLVSADWSSEERRWVLRITHGDRDEIFTTRFLVVGTGYWDYHSPLETKIPGLDNFKGKVIHPQFWPIGYDYANRKVAIIGSGATAVALLPSMAREAAHVTMIQRSPTYIEVSPNSHHWLRSWLPPFSWITACEPVYYMMKLHFLVLFCFTFPRLAKSVFRQRATGRLPSWVEYDPHFNPRYYPWEQRVCRDPDGEFFKVLHRPNAKVVTGQIETVTESGVQMQEGGQAIDADIIVTATGLRMKIGADIDFRVDGEPVSWRKRFMWNGAMLEGLPNMVYMFGYTNNAWTLGADDTAWVLVRLLKLMRGRGAQVATPRIPRDVAAMGTERIWPLSATYVAQVEDEFPVACDNADNIVDFDAILNIMTDFIYKGFNRSIRHVFIIGIATCLTLVVTIYYLTFISHPPEIPVDEPAPFKDDGDDRPEYYQWETTSEFRPVSQDAGGASSSSSSSSTEELCRSFPNHLLDRMIQPVLKMGHNEAHDKVEAQLDSVSACIEDLLIFSDLDDTLHGRPVIDVLADMPAAFHFENEDFANYTRIRQQQQQQQQYQSSSRNQSSPSNETWTLDGWRLDKYKFLPMIEKAWTMRPHKRWYFFYETDTYVVWDNVFRFLGNLDHDSPHYIGSPSPGRHRREAGDDGPDTTTWFANGGPGFALSREAVMRLLHRQSGRDGDFIEAPLTQRWLDLLRDDCCGDSILGWVLHSVGITLSGYWPLFNPHSLHGIPFSGTYWCQPVLTMHKTKPDDMRKLWRWEQGRRISDKPLLYEDLYEFHHENRDLYLRDWDNCCWDEYRGPTVSSFGACREACREDENCVQYRYHLTSCVFMRSVRYGETREPHIPPYAADPDWKWKADQSRYKSGWSQDRIDAWVEEHKCTEVQWVRPSLTRIF
;
A
#
# COMPACT_ATOMS: atom_id res chain seq x y z
N MET A 1 51.98 0.93 -33.42
CA MET A 1 51.16 0.14 -32.48
C MET A 1 51.22 0.83 -31.13
N SER A 2 50.07 1.23 -30.61
CA SER A 2 49.98 1.80 -29.26
C SER A 2 50.30 0.70 -28.23
N THR A 3 50.71 1.09 -27.02
CA THR A 3 50.92 0.16 -25.91
C THR A 3 49.66 -0.66 -25.57
N SER A 4 48.46 -0.18 -25.93
CA SER A 4 47.20 -0.89 -25.69
C SER A 4 46.90 -1.96 -26.75
N GLU A 5 47.25 -1.74 -28.02
CA GLU A 5 47.08 -2.73 -29.10
C GLU A 5 47.98 -3.96 -28.88
N LYS A 6 49.21 -3.73 -28.39
CA LYS A 6 50.15 -4.81 -28.07
C LYS A 6 49.69 -5.63 -26.85
N ALA A 7 49.13 -4.97 -25.84
CA ALA A 7 48.57 -5.62 -24.67
C ALA A 7 47.32 -6.47 -24.98
N LEU A 8 46.51 -6.09 -25.99
CA LEU A 8 45.41 -6.92 -26.48
C LEU A 8 45.90 -8.18 -27.22
N GLN A 9 47.00 -8.07 -27.98
CA GLN A 9 47.60 -9.20 -28.71
C GLN A 9 48.18 -10.27 -27.78
N ASP A 10 48.71 -9.87 -26.62
CA ASP A 10 49.27 -10.78 -25.61
C ASP A 10 48.24 -11.20 -24.54
N ALA A 11 46.98 -10.74 -24.63
CA ALA A 11 45.96 -11.00 -23.62
C ALA A 11 45.50 -12.48 -23.62
N THR A 12 45.38 -13.05 -22.42
CA THR A 12 44.84 -14.41 -22.29
C THR A 12 43.34 -14.41 -22.55
N ALA A 13 42.89 -15.15 -23.57
CA ALA A 13 41.48 -15.23 -23.94
C ALA A 13 40.74 -16.32 -23.15
N LEU A 14 39.60 -15.94 -22.58
CA LEU A 14 38.70 -16.77 -21.80
C LEU A 14 37.33 -16.86 -22.50
N GLU A 15 36.62 -17.96 -22.27
CA GLU A 15 35.23 -18.07 -22.71
C GLU A 15 34.29 -17.40 -21.68
N VAL A 16 34.46 -17.73 -20.40
CA VAL A 16 33.75 -17.09 -19.28
C VAL A 16 34.72 -16.66 -18.18
N ALA A 17 34.61 -15.42 -17.72
CA ALA A 17 35.30 -14.94 -16.52
C ALA A 17 34.27 -14.73 -15.40
N ILE A 18 34.51 -15.33 -14.25
CA ILE A 18 33.67 -15.19 -13.04
C ILE A 18 34.44 -14.35 -12.04
N ILE A 19 33.84 -13.29 -11.52
CA ILE A 19 34.45 -12.39 -10.56
C ILE A 19 33.87 -12.67 -9.18
N GLY A 20 34.72 -13.12 -8.26
CA GLY A 20 34.37 -13.52 -6.89
C GLY A 20 34.27 -15.04 -6.69
N ALA A 21 34.97 -15.56 -5.69
CA ALA A 21 34.93 -16.95 -5.24
C ALA A 21 34.08 -17.13 -3.97
N GLY A 22 33.02 -16.33 -3.84
CA GLY A 22 31.95 -16.56 -2.86
C GLY A 22 30.95 -17.62 -3.32
N ILE A 23 29.87 -17.76 -2.56
CA ILE A 23 28.81 -18.76 -2.81
C ILE A 23 28.23 -18.64 -4.25
N SER A 24 28.00 -17.41 -4.73
CA SER A 24 27.49 -17.15 -6.07
C SER A 24 28.44 -17.61 -7.18
N GLY A 25 29.73 -17.32 -7.06
CA GLY A 25 30.73 -17.66 -8.07
C GLY A 25 30.99 -19.16 -8.14
N LEU A 26 31.11 -19.82 -6.99
CA LEU A 26 31.25 -21.27 -6.91
C LEU A 26 30.02 -22.00 -7.48
N ASN A 27 28.81 -21.51 -7.18
CA ASN A 27 27.58 -22.05 -7.76
C ASN A 27 27.53 -21.91 -9.28
N CYS A 28 27.84 -20.71 -9.79
CA CYS A 28 27.89 -20.46 -11.23
C CYS A 28 28.89 -21.40 -11.92
N ALA A 29 30.09 -21.54 -11.37
CA ALA A 29 31.12 -22.43 -11.88
C ALA A 29 30.67 -23.90 -11.93
N TYR A 30 30.02 -24.39 -10.87
CA TYR A 30 29.44 -25.73 -10.86
C TYR A 30 28.39 -25.92 -11.96
N ARG A 31 27.46 -24.96 -12.11
CA ARG A 31 26.40 -25.02 -13.13
C ARG A 31 26.97 -24.96 -14.54
N LEU A 32 27.92 -24.08 -14.83
CA LEU A 32 28.61 -24.03 -16.12
C LEU A 32 29.30 -25.36 -16.42
N LYS A 33 30.10 -25.86 -15.47
CA LYS A 33 30.85 -27.12 -15.64
C LYS A 33 29.95 -28.33 -15.92
N THR A 34 28.83 -28.43 -15.21
CA THR A 34 27.95 -29.60 -15.30
C THR A 34 26.93 -29.50 -16.43
N GLN A 35 26.42 -28.30 -16.73
CA GLN A 35 25.35 -28.11 -17.71
C GLN A 35 25.85 -27.77 -19.11
N LEU A 36 27.12 -27.36 -19.22
CA LEU A 36 27.81 -27.05 -20.47
C LEU A 36 29.19 -27.74 -20.49
N PRO A 37 29.26 -29.08 -20.56
CA PRO A 37 30.53 -29.80 -20.59
C PRO A 37 31.45 -29.27 -21.70
N GLY A 38 32.70 -28.99 -21.34
CA GLY A 38 33.71 -28.42 -22.25
C GLY A 38 33.76 -26.89 -22.31
N ILE A 39 32.89 -26.17 -21.58
CA ILE A 39 33.00 -24.72 -21.45
C ILE A 39 34.22 -24.34 -20.61
N GLY A 40 35.01 -23.39 -21.08
CA GLY A 40 36.15 -22.84 -20.35
C GLY A 40 35.73 -21.72 -19.40
N PHE A 41 36.15 -21.75 -18.14
CA PHE A 41 35.97 -20.61 -17.23
C PHE A 41 37.14 -20.44 -16.26
N THR A 42 37.30 -19.21 -15.75
CA THR A 42 38.24 -18.86 -14.68
C THR A 42 37.55 -17.96 -13.67
N ILE A 43 37.79 -18.21 -12.39
CA ILE A 43 37.28 -17.41 -11.27
C ILE A 43 38.41 -16.52 -10.77
N PHE A 44 38.18 -15.22 -10.68
CA PHE A 44 39.12 -14.26 -10.10
C PHE A 44 38.61 -13.81 -8.73
N GLU A 45 39.42 -14.00 -7.69
CA GLU A 45 39.13 -13.61 -6.32
C GLU A 45 40.19 -12.64 -5.83
N ASN A 46 39.77 -11.49 -5.29
CA ASN A 46 40.65 -10.47 -4.76
C ASN A 46 41.33 -10.92 -3.46
N ARG A 47 40.63 -11.71 -2.65
CA ARG A 47 41.13 -12.22 -1.38
C ARG A 47 42.07 -13.40 -1.58
N ASP A 48 42.77 -13.75 -0.51
CA ASP A 48 43.68 -14.90 -0.46
C ASP A 48 42.96 -16.22 -0.22
N ASP A 49 41.68 -16.18 0.13
CA ASP A 49 40.83 -17.35 0.32
C ASP A 49 39.44 -17.20 -0.32
N LEU A 50 38.73 -18.31 -0.48
CA LEU A 50 37.34 -18.36 -0.94
C LEU A 50 36.36 -18.11 0.22
N GLY A 51 35.12 -17.77 -0.11
CA GLY A 51 34.05 -17.61 0.89
C GLY A 51 33.34 -16.26 0.85
N GLY A 52 33.91 -15.25 0.18
CA GLY A 52 33.30 -13.92 0.04
C GLY A 52 33.01 -13.30 1.40
N THR A 53 31.75 -12.98 1.69
CA THR A 53 31.34 -12.38 2.97
C THR A 53 31.67 -13.26 4.18
N TRP A 54 31.66 -14.58 4.02
CA TRP A 54 31.99 -15.53 5.09
C TRP A 54 33.48 -15.54 5.43
N ASP A 55 34.32 -15.18 4.46
CA ASP A 55 35.72 -14.91 4.74
C ASP A 55 35.94 -13.48 5.28
N LEU A 56 35.13 -12.50 4.87
CA LEU A 56 35.28 -11.13 5.35
C LEU A 56 34.89 -10.96 6.83
N PHE A 57 33.70 -11.43 7.23
CA PHE A 57 33.14 -11.14 8.55
C PHE A 57 33.68 -12.12 9.60
N LYS A 58 34.40 -11.59 10.60
CA LYS A 58 35.03 -12.37 11.67
C LYS A 58 34.54 -12.01 13.09
N TYR A 59 33.42 -11.30 13.21
CA TYR A 59 32.89 -10.90 14.53
C TYR A 59 32.30 -12.09 15.31
N PRO A 60 32.28 -12.06 16.66
CA PRO A 60 31.76 -13.14 17.49
C PRO A 60 30.29 -13.44 17.17
N GLY A 61 29.98 -14.72 16.95
CA GLY A 61 28.61 -15.18 16.70
C GLY A 61 28.13 -15.03 15.26
N VAL A 62 29.00 -14.63 14.31
CA VAL A 62 28.67 -14.56 12.87
C VAL A 62 28.11 -15.89 12.37
N ARG A 63 26.90 -15.83 11.80
CA ARG A 63 26.12 -16.99 11.36
C ARG A 63 25.13 -16.61 10.26
N SER A 64 24.57 -17.62 9.61
CA SER A 64 23.48 -17.48 8.65
C SER A 64 22.13 -17.33 9.36
N ASP A 65 21.30 -16.42 8.86
CA ASP A 65 19.87 -16.32 9.20
C ASP A 65 18.98 -17.18 8.28
N SER A 66 19.56 -17.79 7.25
CA SER A 66 18.89 -18.81 6.43
C SER A 66 19.31 -20.20 6.90
N ASP A 67 18.37 -21.14 6.90
CA ASP A 67 18.69 -22.54 7.15
C ASP A 67 19.57 -23.11 6.04
N VAL A 68 20.41 -24.09 6.38
CA VAL A 68 21.31 -24.76 5.42
C VAL A 68 20.57 -25.55 4.36
N TYR A 69 19.28 -25.84 4.51
CA TYR A 69 18.51 -26.55 3.48
C TYR A 69 18.22 -25.67 2.28
N THR A 70 18.08 -24.37 2.50
CA THR A 70 17.87 -23.35 1.45
C THR A 70 19.13 -22.55 1.13
N TYR A 71 20.08 -22.46 2.07
CA TYR A 71 21.31 -21.69 1.89
C TYR A 71 22.50 -22.49 1.38
N ALA A 72 22.62 -23.79 1.69
CA ALA A 72 23.68 -24.62 1.12
C ALA A 72 23.39 -24.95 -0.36
N PHE A 73 24.40 -25.40 -1.09
CA PHE A 73 24.22 -25.80 -2.49
C PHE A 73 23.33 -27.04 -2.60
N SER A 74 22.36 -26.99 -3.50
CA SER A 74 21.48 -28.12 -3.83
C SER A 74 22.26 -29.35 -4.36
N TRP A 75 23.48 -29.13 -4.85
CA TRP A 75 24.37 -30.14 -5.42
C TRP A 75 25.50 -30.58 -4.49
N HIS A 76 25.60 -30.02 -3.28
CA HIS A 76 26.64 -30.39 -2.32
C HIS A 76 26.11 -30.38 -0.88
N SER A 77 26.10 -31.56 -0.23
CA SER A 77 25.45 -31.74 1.07
C SER A 77 26.17 -31.03 2.21
N TRP A 78 25.39 -30.37 3.08
CA TRP A 78 25.89 -29.77 4.31
C TRP A 78 26.34 -30.85 5.32
N PRO A 79 27.60 -30.82 5.81
CA PRO A 79 28.16 -31.90 6.61
C PRO A 79 27.98 -31.71 8.14
N PHE A 80 27.60 -30.52 8.60
CA PHE A 80 27.52 -30.20 10.04
C PHE A 80 26.12 -30.45 10.60
N PRO A 81 25.99 -30.74 11.92
CA PRO A 81 24.71 -31.08 12.55
C PRO A 81 23.79 -29.89 12.85
N ARG A 82 24.25 -28.66 12.59
CA ARG A 82 23.52 -27.43 12.88
C ARG A 82 22.78 -26.93 11.65
N ARG A 83 21.57 -26.41 11.89
CA ARG A 83 20.67 -25.89 10.86
C ARG A 83 21.09 -24.52 10.36
N TYR A 84 21.62 -23.67 11.23
CA TYR A 84 22.13 -22.35 10.87
C TYR A 84 23.65 -22.41 10.88
N ALA A 85 24.25 -22.16 9.71
CA ALA A 85 25.70 -22.24 9.54
C ALA A 85 26.41 -21.13 10.31
N GLU A 86 27.39 -21.48 11.14
CA GLU A 86 28.36 -20.52 11.64
C GLU A 86 29.33 -20.11 10.51
N GLY A 87 29.93 -18.91 10.62
CA GLY A 87 30.79 -18.39 9.56
C GLY A 87 31.97 -19.30 9.22
N SER A 88 32.64 -19.89 10.23
CA SER A 88 33.74 -20.84 10.03
C SER A 88 33.29 -22.12 9.32
N GLN A 89 32.14 -22.67 9.71
CA GLN A 89 31.54 -23.85 9.08
C GLN A 89 31.17 -23.60 7.62
N MET A 90 30.68 -22.40 7.31
CA MET A 90 30.37 -22.03 5.92
C MET A 90 31.63 -21.94 5.06
N VAL A 91 32.72 -21.36 5.56
CA VAL A 91 34.00 -21.34 4.83
C VAL A 91 34.52 -22.76 4.60
N GLU A 92 34.51 -23.62 5.62
CA GLU A 92 34.91 -25.03 5.50
C GLU A 92 34.06 -25.78 4.46
N TYR A 93 32.73 -25.56 4.48
CA TYR A 93 31.81 -26.13 3.51
C TYR A 93 32.10 -25.69 2.06
N LEU A 94 32.39 -24.40 1.84
CA LEU A 94 32.69 -23.89 0.50
C LEU A 94 34.03 -24.44 -0.03
N HIS A 95 35.01 -24.64 0.85
CA HIS A 95 36.26 -25.34 0.52
C HIS A 95 36.02 -26.78 0.10
N ASP A 96 35.25 -27.53 0.91
CA ASP A 96 34.88 -28.92 0.62
C ASP A 96 34.14 -29.04 -0.72
N ALA A 97 33.18 -28.13 -0.98
CA ALA A 97 32.45 -28.05 -2.24
C ALA A 97 33.39 -27.78 -3.43
N ALA A 98 34.25 -26.77 -3.33
CA ALA A 98 35.16 -26.38 -4.40
C ALA A 98 36.19 -27.47 -4.71
N SER A 99 36.70 -28.15 -3.68
CA SER A 99 37.62 -29.28 -3.80
C SER A 99 36.93 -30.51 -4.44
N LYS A 100 35.82 -31.00 -3.86
CA LYS A 100 35.14 -32.22 -4.34
C LYS A 100 34.65 -32.13 -5.78
N HIS A 101 34.29 -30.94 -6.22
CA HIS A 101 33.82 -30.71 -7.58
C HIS A 101 34.92 -30.18 -8.53
N ASN A 102 36.18 -30.17 -8.10
CA ASN A 102 37.34 -29.72 -8.87
C ASN A 102 37.12 -28.32 -9.47
N ILE A 103 36.60 -27.40 -8.66
CA ILE A 103 36.40 -25.98 -9.00
C ILE A 103 37.59 -25.16 -8.50
N GLN A 104 38.20 -25.55 -7.38
CA GLN A 104 39.29 -24.79 -6.74
C GLN A 104 40.47 -24.50 -7.68
N GLN A 105 40.83 -25.44 -8.56
CA GLN A 105 41.87 -25.27 -9.58
C GLN A 105 41.58 -24.20 -10.65
N HIS A 106 40.33 -23.74 -10.76
CA HIS A 106 39.91 -22.67 -11.67
C HIS A 106 39.91 -21.30 -10.98
N ILE A 107 40.24 -21.23 -9.70
CA ILE A 107 40.28 -19.99 -8.91
C ILE A 107 41.68 -19.40 -8.94
N ARG A 108 41.75 -18.11 -9.24
CA ARG A 108 42.94 -17.28 -9.10
C ARG A 108 42.73 -16.30 -7.94
N PHE A 109 43.33 -16.62 -6.80
CA PHE A 109 43.31 -15.78 -5.60
C PHE A 109 44.22 -14.55 -5.76
N ARG A 110 43.97 -13.50 -4.98
CA ARG A 110 44.71 -12.22 -5.02
C ARG A 110 44.67 -11.51 -6.38
N HIS A 111 43.66 -11.80 -7.19
CA HIS A 111 43.45 -11.19 -8.50
C HIS A 111 42.24 -10.25 -8.42
N LYS A 112 42.51 -8.95 -8.30
CA LYS A 112 41.46 -7.91 -8.24
C LYS A 112 41.13 -7.42 -9.65
N LEU A 113 39.88 -7.60 -10.09
CA LEU A 113 39.41 -6.91 -11.30
C LEU A 113 39.27 -5.42 -11.00
N VAL A 114 39.94 -4.57 -11.79
CA VAL A 114 39.91 -3.11 -11.63
C VAL A 114 39.05 -2.44 -12.69
N SER A 115 39.08 -2.94 -13.93
CA SER A 115 38.22 -2.42 -15.01
C SER A 115 37.79 -3.52 -15.97
N ALA A 116 36.59 -3.37 -16.53
CA ALA A 116 36.03 -4.23 -17.56
C ALA A 116 35.46 -3.36 -18.70
N ASP A 117 36.02 -3.47 -19.89
CA ASP A 117 35.62 -2.68 -21.07
C ASP A 117 35.10 -3.59 -22.18
N TRP A 118 33.83 -3.44 -22.56
CA TRP A 118 33.27 -4.19 -23.68
C TRP A 118 33.66 -3.54 -25.01
N SER A 119 34.30 -4.31 -25.89
CA SER A 119 34.49 -3.93 -27.29
C SER A 119 33.40 -4.56 -28.15
N SER A 120 32.57 -3.72 -28.78
CA SER A 120 31.56 -4.14 -29.75
C SER A 120 32.19 -4.62 -31.06
N GLU A 121 33.37 -4.11 -31.43
CA GLU A 121 34.16 -4.56 -32.57
C GLU A 121 34.63 -6.01 -32.37
N GLU A 122 35.28 -6.28 -31.23
CA GLU A 122 35.83 -7.61 -30.91
C GLU A 122 34.81 -8.57 -30.28
N ARG A 123 33.64 -8.03 -29.88
CA ARG A 123 32.54 -8.75 -29.21
C ARG A 123 33.00 -9.45 -27.93
N ARG A 124 33.85 -8.78 -27.15
CA ARG A 124 34.48 -9.30 -25.93
C ARG A 124 34.68 -8.20 -24.90
N TRP A 125 34.70 -8.61 -23.64
CA TRP A 125 35.19 -7.80 -22.53
C TRP A 125 36.70 -7.88 -22.45
N VAL A 126 37.36 -6.74 -22.28
CA VAL A 126 38.76 -6.58 -21.91
C VAL A 126 38.81 -6.32 -20.41
N LEU A 127 39.50 -7.18 -19.68
CA LEU A 127 39.57 -7.18 -18.22
C LEU A 127 40.98 -6.79 -17.79
N ARG A 128 41.10 -5.78 -16.92
CA ARG A 128 42.36 -5.42 -16.27
C ARG A 128 42.35 -5.90 -14.82
N ILE A 129 43.23 -6.84 -14.53
CA ILE A 129 43.29 -7.55 -13.25
C ILE A 129 44.62 -7.28 -12.59
N THR A 130 44.59 -6.76 -11.36
CA THR A 130 45.80 -6.50 -10.58
C THR A 130 46.10 -7.71 -9.68
N HIS A 131 47.36 -8.15 -9.70
CA HIS A 131 47.90 -9.18 -8.82
C HIS A 131 49.24 -8.71 -8.25
N GLY A 132 49.25 -8.33 -6.97
CA GLY A 132 50.37 -7.60 -6.37
C GLY A 132 50.55 -6.24 -7.04
N ASP A 133 51.77 -5.93 -7.49
CA ASP A 133 52.08 -4.68 -8.20
C ASP A 133 51.97 -4.79 -9.73
N ARG A 134 51.38 -5.88 -10.25
CA ARG A 134 51.28 -6.15 -11.69
C ARG A 134 49.84 -6.08 -12.16
N ASP A 135 49.64 -5.40 -13.29
CA ASP A 135 48.39 -5.42 -14.03
C ASP A 135 48.49 -6.45 -15.17
N GLU A 136 47.57 -7.40 -15.18
CA GLU A 136 47.39 -8.42 -16.21
C GLU A 136 46.13 -8.13 -17.03
N ILE A 137 46.20 -8.36 -18.35
CA ILE A 137 45.07 -8.17 -19.27
C ILE A 137 44.52 -9.53 -19.71
N PHE A 138 43.21 -9.70 -19.55
CA PHE A 138 42.46 -10.85 -20.04
C PHE A 138 41.37 -10.39 -20.99
N THR A 139 40.95 -11.25 -21.90
CA THR A 139 39.71 -11.03 -22.66
C THR A 139 38.70 -12.13 -22.34
N THR A 140 37.41 -11.81 -22.30
CA THR A 140 36.36 -12.82 -22.12
C THR A 140 35.16 -12.57 -23.01
N ARG A 141 34.50 -13.63 -23.46
CA ARG A 141 33.24 -13.51 -24.22
C ARG A 141 32.06 -13.22 -23.33
N PHE A 142 32.05 -13.80 -22.12
CA PHE A 142 31.02 -13.60 -21.10
C PHE A 142 31.65 -13.21 -19.77
N LEU A 143 31.05 -12.23 -19.10
CA LEU A 143 31.46 -11.75 -17.79
C LEU A 143 30.37 -12.07 -16.75
N VAL A 144 30.73 -12.79 -15.70
CA VAL A 144 29.85 -13.08 -14.57
C VAL A 144 30.36 -12.33 -13.35
N VAL A 145 29.55 -11.45 -12.81
CA VAL A 145 29.90 -10.61 -11.66
C VAL A 145 29.22 -11.18 -10.41
N GLY A 146 30.00 -11.91 -9.62
CA GLY A 146 29.59 -12.54 -8.36
C GLY A 146 30.18 -11.85 -7.13
N THR A 147 30.38 -10.53 -7.20
CA THR A 147 31.03 -9.72 -6.16
C THR A 147 30.18 -9.48 -4.91
N GLY A 148 28.88 -9.79 -4.97
CA GLY A 148 27.91 -9.33 -3.99
C GLY A 148 27.74 -7.81 -4.05
N TYR A 149 27.16 -7.25 -2.99
CA TYR A 149 26.70 -5.86 -2.95
C TYR A 149 27.23 -5.07 -1.72
N TRP A 150 28.27 -5.57 -1.05
CA TRP A 150 28.90 -4.88 0.09
C TRP A 150 30.19 -4.21 -0.34
N ASP A 151 30.53 -3.09 0.31
CA ASP A 151 31.86 -2.48 0.23
C ASP A 151 32.83 -3.27 1.13
N TYR A 152 33.87 -3.87 0.55
CA TYR A 152 34.85 -4.70 1.27
C TYR A 152 35.99 -3.86 1.88
N HIS A 153 36.05 -2.57 1.60
CA HIS A 153 37.12 -1.67 2.00
C HIS A 153 36.70 -0.70 3.10
N SER A 154 35.47 -0.18 3.02
CA SER A 154 34.97 0.84 3.95
C SER A 154 33.69 0.40 4.65
N PRO A 155 33.59 0.55 5.98
CA PRO A 155 32.34 0.27 6.69
C PRO A 155 31.31 1.37 6.39
N LEU A 156 30.06 1.14 6.82
CA LEU A 156 29.09 2.23 6.88
C LEU A 156 29.55 3.23 7.95
N GLU A 157 29.67 4.51 7.58
CA GLU A 157 30.13 5.55 8.49
C GLU A 157 29.14 5.71 9.66
N THR A 158 29.61 5.49 10.89
CA THR A 158 28.80 5.64 12.10
C THR A 158 28.90 7.07 12.63
N LYS A 159 27.90 7.90 12.31
CA LYS A 159 27.84 9.30 12.75
C LYS A 159 27.14 9.41 14.11
N ILE A 160 27.92 9.51 15.19
CA ILE A 160 27.43 9.73 16.56
C ILE A 160 28.26 10.85 17.20
N PRO A 161 27.63 11.91 17.76
CA PRO A 161 28.35 12.98 18.43
C PRO A 161 29.29 12.44 19.52
N GLY A 162 30.51 12.98 19.57
CA GLY A 162 31.50 12.61 20.60
C GLY A 162 32.16 11.24 20.45
N LEU A 163 31.84 10.44 19.42
CA LEU A 163 32.42 9.10 19.25
C LEU A 163 33.95 9.11 19.21
N ASP A 164 34.55 10.13 18.59
CA ASP A 164 36.01 10.31 18.52
C ASP A 164 36.65 10.64 19.88
N ASN A 165 35.86 11.07 20.88
CA ASN A 165 36.34 11.38 22.23
C ASN A 165 36.40 10.15 23.14
N PHE A 166 35.82 9.02 22.73
CA PHE A 166 35.80 7.79 23.53
C PHE A 166 37.23 7.27 23.76
N LYS A 167 37.61 7.05 25.03
CA LYS A 167 38.96 6.56 25.37
C LYS A 167 39.09 5.05 25.23
N GLY A 168 37.97 4.34 25.21
CA GLY A 168 37.91 2.90 24.99
C GLY A 168 38.07 2.50 23.52
N LYS A 169 37.79 1.24 23.20
CA LYS A 169 37.93 0.72 21.84
C LYS A 169 36.62 0.84 21.05
N VAL A 170 36.64 1.49 19.90
CA VAL A 170 35.54 1.42 18.91
C VAL A 170 35.85 0.32 17.89
N ILE A 171 34.88 -0.56 17.63
CA ILE A 171 35.02 -1.67 16.67
C ILE A 171 33.78 -1.73 15.77
N HIS A 172 33.99 -1.68 14.46
CA HIS A 172 32.93 -1.98 13.48
C HIS A 172 32.93 -3.49 13.17
N PRO A 173 31.78 -4.22 13.30
CA PRO A 173 31.74 -5.68 13.15
C PRO A 173 32.29 -6.22 11.83
N GLN A 174 32.14 -5.47 10.74
CA GLN A 174 32.67 -5.85 9.42
C GLN A 174 34.19 -6.09 9.42
N PHE A 175 34.94 -5.31 10.18
CA PHE A 175 36.41 -5.38 10.26
C PHE A 175 36.84 -5.78 11.66
N TRP A 176 36.21 -6.83 12.18
CA TRP A 176 36.50 -7.30 13.52
C TRP A 176 37.96 -7.77 13.66
N PRO A 177 38.72 -7.27 14.65
CA PRO A 177 40.09 -7.70 14.88
C PRO A 177 40.14 -9.17 15.32
N ILE A 178 40.89 -9.98 14.58
CA ILE A 178 41.08 -11.41 14.88
C ILE A 178 41.76 -11.55 16.25
N GLY A 179 41.19 -12.40 17.11
CA GLY A 179 41.75 -12.69 18.44
C GLY A 179 41.59 -11.57 19.48
N TYR A 180 40.73 -10.59 19.24
CA TYR A 180 40.50 -9.50 20.20
C TYR A 180 39.79 -10.00 21.47
N ASP A 181 40.43 -9.78 22.62
CA ASP A 181 39.92 -10.15 23.93
C ASP A 181 38.98 -9.08 24.51
N TYR A 182 37.75 -9.47 24.77
CA TYR A 182 36.71 -8.65 25.40
C TYR A 182 36.24 -9.23 26.74
N ALA A 183 36.93 -10.25 27.28
CA ALA A 183 36.59 -10.86 28.55
C ALA A 183 36.63 -9.84 29.69
N ASN A 184 35.65 -9.92 30.59
CA ASN A 184 35.50 -9.04 31.74
C ASN A 184 35.41 -7.53 31.43
N ARG A 185 35.14 -7.14 30.16
CA ARG A 185 34.95 -5.74 29.75
C ARG A 185 33.47 -5.34 29.75
N LYS A 186 33.20 -4.04 29.88
CA LYS A 186 31.89 -3.44 29.61
C LYS A 186 31.77 -3.13 28.12
N VAL A 187 30.72 -3.60 27.46
CA VAL A 187 30.53 -3.49 26.01
C VAL A 187 29.20 -2.81 25.71
N ALA A 188 29.22 -1.76 24.89
CA ALA A 188 28.03 -1.16 24.30
C ALA A 188 27.93 -1.54 22.82
N ILE A 189 26.90 -2.30 22.44
CA ILE A 189 26.60 -2.65 21.04
C ILE A 189 25.56 -1.67 20.52
N ILE A 190 25.90 -0.85 19.53
CA ILE A 190 25.00 0.15 18.94
C ILE A 190 24.40 -0.42 17.66
N GLY A 191 23.10 -0.74 17.69
CA GLY A 191 22.34 -1.29 16.56
C GLY A 191 21.39 -2.40 16.98
N SER A 192 20.44 -2.73 16.10
CA SER A 192 19.41 -3.76 16.32
C SER A 192 19.27 -4.77 15.18
N GLY A 193 20.11 -4.70 14.15
CA GLY A 193 20.09 -5.67 13.05
C GLY A 193 20.63 -7.05 13.43
N ALA A 194 20.67 -7.96 12.46
CA ALA A 194 21.15 -9.34 12.64
C ALA A 194 22.54 -9.41 13.29
N THR A 195 23.44 -8.48 12.95
CA THR A 195 24.77 -8.36 13.58
C THR A 195 24.69 -8.15 15.09
N ALA A 196 23.81 -7.26 15.58
CA ALA A 196 23.65 -7.01 17.01
C ALA A 196 23.00 -8.20 17.73
N VAL A 197 21.98 -8.81 17.10
CA VAL A 197 21.30 -10.03 17.61
C VAL A 197 22.25 -11.21 17.71
N ALA A 198 23.30 -11.27 16.87
CA ALA A 198 24.35 -12.26 16.96
C ALA A 198 25.40 -11.94 18.04
N LEU A 199 25.84 -10.69 18.11
CA LEU A 199 26.88 -10.23 19.03
C LEU A 199 26.45 -10.32 20.49
N LEU A 200 25.24 -9.88 20.84
CA LEU A 200 24.78 -9.82 22.23
C LEU A 200 24.93 -11.17 22.97
N PRO A 201 24.35 -12.28 22.49
CA PRO A 201 24.48 -13.57 23.17
C PRO A 201 25.90 -14.14 23.12
N SER A 202 26.69 -13.88 22.08
CA SER A 202 28.07 -14.36 21.99
C SER A 202 29.00 -13.62 22.95
N MET A 203 28.93 -12.29 22.99
CA MET A 203 29.82 -11.47 23.82
C MET A 203 29.49 -11.59 25.32
N ALA A 204 28.21 -11.71 25.68
CA ALA A 204 27.78 -11.85 27.06
C ALA A 204 28.18 -13.18 27.74
N ARG A 205 28.83 -14.10 27.01
CA ARG A 205 29.47 -15.29 27.59
C ARG A 205 30.75 -14.96 28.36
N GLU A 206 31.48 -13.93 27.94
CA GLU A 206 32.81 -13.60 28.47
C GLU A 206 32.92 -12.16 29.01
N ALA A 207 32.13 -11.22 28.48
CA ALA A 207 32.11 -9.82 28.91
C ALA A 207 31.48 -9.63 30.31
N ALA A 208 31.98 -8.64 31.06
CA ALA A 208 31.45 -8.30 32.38
C ALA A 208 30.04 -7.71 32.31
N HIS A 209 29.77 -6.88 31.30
CA HIS A 209 28.43 -6.37 31.01
C HIS A 209 28.31 -6.06 29.51
N VAL A 210 27.17 -6.39 28.90
CA VAL A 210 26.87 -6.07 27.50
C VAL A 210 25.53 -5.35 27.42
N THR A 211 25.55 -4.12 26.91
CA THR A 211 24.35 -3.33 26.66
C THR A 211 24.15 -3.16 25.16
N MET A 212 23.04 -3.68 24.64
CA MET A 212 22.61 -3.41 23.27
C MET A 212 21.75 -2.14 23.25
N ILE A 213 22.24 -1.11 22.59
CA ILE A 213 21.59 0.19 22.41
C ILE A 213 20.96 0.22 21.02
N GLN A 214 19.66 0.50 20.96
CA GLN A 214 18.92 0.53 19.71
C GLN A 214 18.04 1.77 19.61
N ARG A 215 18.00 2.36 18.40
CA ARG A 215 17.06 3.46 18.09
C ARG A 215 15.66 2.93 17.77
N SER A 216 15.61 1.87 16.96
CA SER A 216 14.38 1.19 16.55
C SER A 216 14.54 -0.32 16.80
N PRO A 217 13.61 -0.97 17.51
CA PRO A 217 13.63 -2.43 17.67
C PRO A 217 13.50 -3.19 16.35
N THR A 218 13.93 -4.46 16.35
CA THR A 218 13.73 -5.40 15.23
C THR A 218 12.84 -6.57 15.61
N TYR A 219 12.26 -7.25 14.62
CA TYR A 219 11.61 -8.54 14.82
C TYR A 219 12.64 -9.67 14.92
N ILE A 220 12.51 -10.51 15.94
CA ILE A 220 13.40 -11.65 16.20
C ILE A 220 12.56 -12.93 16.24
N GLU A 221 12.84 -13.86 15.32
CA GLU A 221 12.16 -15.15 15.24
C GLU A 221 13.04 -16.27 15.82
N VAL A 222 12.51 -16.96 16.84
CA VAL A 222 13.19 -18.12 17.43
C VAL A 222 12.98 -19.36 16.57
N SER A 223 14.04 -20.13 16.33
CA SER A 223 13.96 -21.39 15.59
C SER A 223 14.94 -22.44 16.12
N PRO A 224 14.58 -23.73 16.15
CA PRO A 224 15.52 -24.78 16.58
C PRO A 224 16.74 -24.84 15.68
N ASN A 225 17.94 -24.97 16.27
CA ASN A 225 19.19 -25.08 15.53
C ASN A 225 19.63 -26.52 15.25
N SER A 226 18.93 -27.52 15.78
CA SER A 226 19.21 -28.94 15.50
C SER A 226 18.43 -29.43 14.28
N HIS A 227 18.96 -30.45 13.60
CA HIS A 227 18.16 -31.25 12.67
C HIS A 227 17.05 -32.01 13.42
N HIS A 228 16.00 -32.42 12.71
CA HIS A 228 15.01 -33.32 13.28
C HIS A 228 15.66 -34.66 13.63
N TRP A 229 15.36 -35.19 14.83
CA TRP A 229 15.94 -36.44 15.33
C TRP A 229 15.78 -37.61 14.35
N LEU A 230 14.69 -37.65 13.56
CA LEU A 230 14.44 -38.64 12.52
C LEU A 230 15.57 -38.76 11.49
N ARG A 231 16.32 -37.67 11.20
CA ARG A 231 17.46 -37.69 10.27
C ARG A 231 18.62 -38.57 10.76
N SER A 232 18.73 -38.79 12.07
CA SER A 232 19.77 -39.66 12.65
C SER A 232 19.42 -41.15 12.59
N TRP A 233 18.14 -41.49 12.36
CA TRP A 233 17.63 -42.87 12.36
C TRP A 233 17.26 -43.39 10.97
N LEU A 234 17.15 -42.49 9.98
CA LEU A 234 16.75 -42.85 8.63
C LEU A 234 18.01 -42.97 7.74
N PRO A 235 18.13 -44.02 6.91
CA PRO A 235 19.17 -44.06 5.90
C PRO A 235 19.04 -42.83 5.01
N PRO A 236 20.12 -42.34 4.36
CA PRO A 236 20.07 -41.20 3.42
C PRO A 236 19.32 -41.59 2.14
N PHE A 237 18.03 -41.94 2.28
CA PHE A 237 17.10 -42.11 1.21
C PHE A 237 16.77 -40.72 0.66
N SER A 238 16.94 -40.60 -0.65
CA SER A 238 16.90 -39.36 -1.42
C SER A 238 15.66 -38.47 -1.20
N TRP A 239 14.54 -39.01 -0.72
CA TRP A 239 13.30 -38.27 -0.58
C TRP A 239 13.29 -37.30 0.61
N ILE A 240 13.84 -37.65 1.79
CA ILE A 240 13.85 -36.74 2.95
C ILE A 240 14.78 -35.55 2.68
N THR A 241 15.96 -35.84 2.15
CA THR A 241 16.94 -34.81 1.75
C THR A 241 16.41 -33.87 0.66
N ALA A 242 15.41 -34.29 -0.11
CA ALA A 242 14.78 -33.47 -1.13
C ALA A 242 13.54 -32.72 -0.64
N CYS A 243 12.77 -33.31 0.27
CA CYS A 243 11.61 -32.66 0.87
C CYS A 243 12.01 -31.58 1.88
N GLU A 244 13.15 -31.70 2.57
CA GLU A 244 13.60 -30.70 3.55
C GLU A 244 13.79 -29.29 2.93
N PRO A 245 14.59 -29.09 1.87
CA PRO A 245 14.71 -27.78 1.20
C PRO A 245 13.36 -27.21 0.77
N VAL A 246 12.50 -28.04 0.18
CA VAL A 246 11.15 -27.63 -0.25
C VAL A 246 10.31 -27.21 0.95
N TYR A 247 10.31 -27.98 2.04
CA TYR A 247 9.57 -27.65 3.25
C TYR A 247 10.02 -26.33 3.86
N TYR A 248 11.33 -26.11 4.03
CA TYR A 248 11.85 -24.87 4.63
C TYR A 248 11.62 -23.66 3.74
N MET A 249 11.74 -23.83 2.41
CA MET A 249 11.40 -22.80 1.45
C MET A 249 9.91 -22.44 1.51
N MET A 250 9.01 -23.44 1.48
CA MET A 250 7.56 -23.23 1.57
C MET A 250 7.17 -22.62 2.92
N LYS A 251 7.80 -23.05 4.02
CA LYS A 251 7.58 -22.49 5.35
C LYS A 251 7.95 -21.00 5.38
N LEU A 252 9.10 -20.63 4.84
CA LEU A 252 9.51 -19.23 4.75
C LEU A 252 8.59 -18.44 3.82
N HIS A 253 8.23 -19.01 2.66
CA HIS A 253 7.29 -18.41 1.71
C HIS A 253 5.94 -18.10 2.36
N PHE A 254 5.30 -19.08 3.00
CA PHE A 254 4.02 -18.86 3.68
C PHE A 254 4.13 -17.91 4.86
N LEU A 255 5.26 -17.89 5.58
CA LEU A 255 5.50 -16.91 6.63
C LEU A 255 5.57 -15.48 6.05
N VAL A 256 6.34 -15.28 4.98
CA VAL A 256 6.47 -13.99 4.30
C VAL A 256 5.12 -13.55 3.73
N LEU A 257 4.42 -14.47 3.05
CA LEU A 257 3.08 -14.23 2.52
C LEU A 257 2.13 -13.82 3.64
N PHE A 258 2.07 -14.57 4.75
CA PHE A 258 1.28 -14.23 5.93
C PHE A 258 1.63 -12.85 6.50
N CYS A 259 2.91 -12.46 6.51
CA CYS A 259 3.32 -11.14 7.01
C CYS A 259 2.86 -10.01 6.09
N PHE A 260 2.84 -10.23 4.77
CA PHE A 260 2.35 -9.22 3.82
C PHE A 260 0.83 -9.21 3.68
N THR A 261 0.15 -10.36 3.77
CA THR A 261 -1.31 -10.45 3.66
C THR A 261 -2.01 -10.08 4.97
N PHE A 262 -1.42 -10.39 6.12
CA PHE A 262 -1.99 -10.11 7.44
C PHE A 262 -0.99 -9.39 8.37
N PRO A 263 -0.48 -8.18 8.01
CA PRO A 263 0.64 -7.52 8.71
C PRO A 263 0.36 -7.21 10.19
N ARG A 264 -0.88 -6.82 10.52
CA ARG A 264 -1.28 -6.56 11.91
C ARG A 264 -1.33 -7.84 12.76
N LEU A 265 -1.88 -8.92 12.20
CA LEU A 265 -1.91 -10.23 12.86
C LEU A 265 -0.51 -10.78 13.01
N ALA A 266 0.33 -10.68 11.98
CA ALA A 266 1.73 -11.06 12.05
C ALA A 266 2.45 -10.29 13.16
N LYS A 267 2.30 -8.95 13.23
CA LYS A 267 2.85 -8.14 14.32
C LYS A 267 2.41 -8.64 15.71
N SER A 268 1.14 -8.98 15.88
CA SER A 268 0.60 -9.55 17.12
C SER A 268 1.23 -10.92 17.46
N VAL A 269 1.34 -11.82 16.49
CA VAL A 269 1.99 -13.14 16.66
C VAL A 269 3.46 -13.00 17.06
N PHE A 270 4.20 -12.09 16.43
CA PHE A 270 5.58 -11.79 16.81
C PHE A 270 5.68 -11.21 18.23
N ARG A 271 4.78 -10.29 18.60
CA ARG A 271 4.68 -9.74 19.97
C ARG A 271 4.45 -10.85 20.99
N GLN A 272 3.40 -11.66 20.82
CA GLN A 272 3.06 -12.74 21.75
C GLN A 272 4.24 -13.72 21.94
N ARG A 273 4.90 -14.11 20.84
CA ARG A 273 6.05 -15.00 20.88
C ARG A 273 7.27 -14.38 21.57
N ALA A 274 7.52 -13.09 21.38
CA ALA A 274 8.60 -12.38 22.05
C ALA A 274 8.30 -12.21 23.55
N THR A 275 7.12 -11.70 23.91
CA THR A 275 6.71 -11.47 25.31
C THR A 275 6.79 -12.75 26.14
N GLY A 276 6.31 -13.89 25.60
CA GLY A 276 6.38 -15.18 26.30
C GLY A 276 7.80 -15.71 26.53
N ARG A 277 8.83 -15.05 25.99
CA ARG A 277 10.25 -15.41 26.14
C ARG A 277 11.07 -14.35 26.88
N LEU A 278 10.49 -13.21 27.22
CA LEU A 278 11.18 -12.17 27.97
C LEU A 278 11.16 -12.51 29.47
N PRO A 279 12.22 -12.17 30.23
CA PRO A 279 12.15 -12.21 31.68
C PRO A 279 11.13 -11.19 32.19
N SER A 280 10.54 -11.44 33.36
CA SER A 280 9.46 -10.60 33.91
C SER A 280 9.82 -9.13 34.15
N TRP A 281 11.11 -8.80 34.23
CA TRP A 281 11.61 -7.43 34.44
C TRP A 281 11.99 -6.69 33.15
N VAL A 282 11.84 -7.32 31.98
CA VAL A 282 12.08 -6.67 30.68
C VAL A 282 10.75 -6.46 29.98
N GLU A 283 10.37 -5.20 29.82
CA GLU A 283 9.15 -4.82 29.12
C GLU A 283 9.29 -5.02 27.61
N TYR A 284 8.19 -5.43 26.96
CA TYR A 284 8.13 -5.54 25.50
C TYR A 284 8.21 -4.15 24.84
N ASP A 285 7.49 -3.17 25.37
CA ASP A 285 7.53 -1.78 24.96
C ASP A 285 8.50 -1.02 25.89
N PRO A 286 9.50 -0.29 25.38
CA PRO A 286 9.80 0.00 23.97
C PRO A 286 10.84 -0.95 23.32
N HIS A 287 11.27 -2.02 23.99
CA HIS A 287 12.47 -2.79 23.59
C HIS A 287 12.29 -3.78 22.44
N PHE A 288 11.08 -4.19 22.13
CA PHE A 288 10.79 -5.24 21.16
C PHE A 288 9.58 -4.93 20.27
N ASN A 289 9.15 -3.66 20.23
CA ASN A 289 8.07 -3.17 19.37
C ASN A 289 8.60 -2.31 18.20
N PRO A 290 8.89 -2.93 17.04
CA PRO A 290 9.25 -2.19 15.83
C PRO A 290 8.13 -1.26 15.35
N ARG A 291 8.53 -0.12 14.77
CA ARG A 291 7.62 0.86 14.13
C ARG A 291 7.15 0.45 12.72
N TYR A 292 7.67 -0.66 12.20
CA TYR A 292 7.38 -1.23 10.88
C TYR A 292 6.73 -2.61 11.06
N TYR A 293 6.11 -3.17 10.02
CA TYR A 293 5.50 -4.50 10.05
C TYR A 293 6.52 -5.62 9.74
N PRO A 294 6.31 -6.87 10.22
CA PRO A 294 7.23 -7.97 9.92
C PRO A 294 7.49 -8.10 8.42
N TRP A 295 8.77 -8.29 8.04
CA TRP A 295 9.26 -8.40 6.66
C TRP A 295 9.32 -7.12 5.80
N GLU A 296 8.83 -5.95 6.26
CA GLU A 296 9.20 -4.65 5.66
C GLU A 296 10.71 -4.36 5.83
N GLN A 297 11.28 -4.93 6.90
CA GLN A 297 12.71 -5.16 7.03
C GLN A 297 12.93 -6.65 7.35
N ARG A 298 14.09 -7.18 6.95
CA ARG A 298 14.40 -8.61 7.13
C ARG A 298 14.33 -9.01 8.61
N VAL A 299 13.52 -10.02 8.91
CA VAL A 299 13.35 -10.56 10.27
C VAL A 299 14.64 -11.26 10.70
N CYS A 300 15.13 -10.96 11.90
CA CYS A 300 16.34 -11.57 12.46
C CYS A 300 16.04 -12.97 13.00
N ARG A 301 16.99 -13.91 12.84
CA ARG A 301 16.86 -15.25 13.42
C ARG A 301 17.60 -15.39 14.75
N ASP A 302 16.94 -16.04 15.69
CA ASP A 302 17.49 -16.42 16.99
C ASP A 302 17.48 -17.96 17.17
N PRO A 303 18.56 -18.64 16.73
CA PRO A 303 18.69 -20.08 16.89
C PRO A 303 18.60 -20.48 18.36
N ASP A 304 17.75 -21.47 18.67
CA ASP A 304 17.48 -21.99 20.02
C ASP A 304 17.05 -20.94 21.07
N GLY A 305 16.73 -19.71 20.66
CA GLY A 305 16.33 -18.64 21.58
C GLY A 305 17.50 -18.04 22.36
N GLU A 306 18.75 -18.15 21.88
CA GLU A 306 19.94 -17.68 22.59
C GLU A 306 19.87 -16.20 22.96
N PHE A 307 19.33 -15.36 22.08
CA PHE A 307 19.13 -13.93 22.33
C PHE A 307 18.18 -13.71 23.51
N PHE A 308 17.00 -14.33 23.53
CA PHE A 308 16.07 -14.16 24.66
C PHE A 308 16.60 -14.80 25.96
N LYS A 309 17.29 -15.93 25.86
CA LYS A 309 17.93 -16.60 27.00
C LYS A 309 18.99 -15.73 27.66
N VAL A 310 19.77 -14.97 26.88
CA VAL A 310 20.84 -14.15 27.46
C VAL A 310 20.30 -12.98 28.27
N LEU A 311 19.11 -12.45 27.94
CA LEU A 311 18.46 -11.36 28.69
C LEU A 311 18.03 -11.76 30.10
N HIS A 312 17.97 -13.06 30.41
CA HIS A 312 17.74 -13.54 31.77
C HIS A 312 18.98 -13.46 32.65
N ARG A 313 20.16 -13.15 32.07
CA ARG A 313 21.40 -12.97 32.82
C ARG A 313 21.53 -11.52 33.29
N PRO A 314 22.12 -11.27 34.47
CA PRO A 314 22.31 -9.92 34.99
C PRO A 314 23.32 -9.09 34.18
N ASN A 315 24.15 -9.72 33.35
CA ASN A 315 25.20 -9.05 32.58
C ASN A 315 24.79 -8.65 31.15
N ALA A 316 23.52 -8.82 30.76
CA ALA A 316 23.02 -8.44 29.43
C ALA A 316 21.79 -7.54 29.54
N LYS A 317 21.78 -6.43 28.80
CA LYS A 317 20.66 -5.47 28.79
C LYS A 317 20.39 -4.94 27.38
N VAL A 318 19.12 -4.64 27.10
CA VAL A 318 18.69 -3.88 25.92
C VAL A 318 18.21 -2.50 26.38
N VAL A 319 18.62 -1.45 25.68
CA VAL A 319 18.19 -0.08 25.90
C VAL A 319 17.69 0.48 24.58
N THR A 320 16.46 1.00 24.58
CA THR A 320 15.88 1.69 23.40
C THR A 320 15.88 3.18 23.65
N GLY A 321 16.36 3.97 22.69
CA GLY A 321 16.38 5.43 22.77
C GLY A 321 17.37 6.07 21.81
N GLN A 322 17.47 7.40 21.85
CA GLN A 322 18.46 8.17 21.09
C GLN A 322 19.72 8.44 21.92
N ILE A 323 20.88 8.38 21.25
CA ILE A 323 22.17 8.74 21.85
C ILE A 323 22.34 10.25 21.72
N GLU A 324 22.60 10.94 22.82
CA GLU A 324 22.91 12.37 22.83
C GLU A 324 24.36 12.60 22.39
N THR A 325 25.30 11.93 23.06
CA THR A 325 26.72 11.99 22.76
C THR A 325 27.46 10.79 23.35
N VAL A 326 28.64 10.50 22.83
CA VAL A 326 29.60 9.57 23.43
C VAL A 326 30.58 10.37 24.28
N THR A 327 30.76 9.95 25.52
CA THR A 327 31.68 10.55 26.48
C THR A 327 33.01 9.81 26.48
N GLU A 328 33.99 10.28 27.28
CA GLU A 328 35.28 9.60 27.38
C GLU A 328 35.17 8.15 27.90
N SER A 329 34.12 7.83 28.68
CA SER A 329 33.95 6.55 29.38
C SER A 329 32.71 5.73 28.96
N GLY A 330 31.90 6.21 28.01
CA GLY A 330 30.68 5.52 27.63
C GLY A 330 29.73 6.30 26.72
N VAL A 331 28.45 5.93 26.77
CA VAL A 331 27.39 6.52 25.94
C VAL A 331 26.40 7.27 26.83
N GLN A 332 26.11 8.53 26.50
CA GLN A 332 25.07 9.33 27.13
C GLN A 332 23.78 9.25 26.32
N MET A 333 22.70 8.79 26.96
CA MET A 333 21.37 8.72 26.35
C MET A 333 20.66 10.07 26.49
N GLN A 334 19.90 10.45 25.46
CA GLN A 334 19.09 11.67 25.45
C GLN A 334 17.86 11.56 26.35
N GLU A 335 17.13 10.46 26.25
CA GLU A 335 15.93 10.20 27.04
C GLU A 335 16.33 9.72 28.44
N GLY A 336 15.83 10.40 29.49
CA GLY A 336 16.05 10.04 30.89
C GLY A 336 17.47 10.29 31.44
N GLY A 337 18.39 10.82 30.63
CA GLY A 337 19.75 11.17 31.05
C GLY A 337 20.62 9.97 31.47
N GLN A 338 20.26 8.75 31.08
CA GLN A 338 20.99 7.55 31.48
C GLN A 338 22.39 7.49 30.85
N ALA A 339 23.43 7.35 31.69
CA ALA A 339 24.79 7.07 31.24
C ALA A 339 25.04 5.54 31.17
N ILE A 340 25.67 5.08 30.09
CA ILE A 340 26.05 3.67 29.87
C ILE A 340 27.56 3.59 29.77
N ASP A 341 28.22 3.14 30.84
CA ASP A 341 29.67 2.90 30.85
C ASP A 341 30.07 1.80 29.87
N ALA A 342 31.14 2.03 29.11
CA ALA A 342 31.69 1.03 28.21
C ALA A 342 33.21 1.14 28.13
N ASP A 343 33.90 0.00 28.07
CA ASP A 343 35.30 -0.09 27.64
C ASP A 343 35.41 -0.26 26.11
N ILE A 344 34.35 -0.82 25.52
CA ILE A 344 34.27 -1.15 24.10
C ILE A 344 32.92 -0.69 23.54
N ILE A 345 32.95 0.05 22.42
CA ILE A 345 31.77 0.39 21.63
C ILE A 345 31.83 -0.41 20.33
N VAL A 346 30.78 -1.20 20.06
CA VAL A 346 30.62 -1.95 18.82
C VAL A 346 29.56 -1.27 17.95
N THR A 347 29.97 -0.74 16.79
CA THR A 347 29.08 0.01 15.89
C THR A 347 28.37 -0.93 14.91
N ALA A 348 27.42 -1.72 15.40
CA ALA A 348 26.59 -2.61 14.60
C ALA A 348 25.48 -1.88 13.80
N THR A 349 25.84 -0.75 13.17
CA THR A 349 24.90 0.21 12.55
C THR A 349 24.53 -0.09 11.11
N GLY A 350 25.07 -1.15 10.51
CA GLY A 350 24.81 -1.56 9.14
C GLY A 350 26.10 -1.81 8.36
N LEU A 351 25.97 -1.97 7.05
CA LEU A 351 27.07 -2.20 6.11
C LEU A 351 26.92 -1.24 4.93
N ARG A 352 28.03 -0.73 4.41
CA ARG A 352 28.01 0.10 3.21
C ARG A 352 27.77 -0.80 2.01
N MET A 353 26.73 -0.49 1.24
CA MET A 353 26.38 -1.21 0.03
C MET A 353 27.12 -0.62 -1.17
N LYS A 354 27.59 -1.49 -2.08
CA LYS A 354 28.28 -1.12 -3.31
C LYS A 354 28.09 -2.20 -4.38
N ILE A 355 27.20 -1.96 -5.35
CA ILE A 355 26.95 -2.89 -6.45
C ILE A 355 28.10 -2.84 -7.47
N GLY A 356 28.47 -3.99 -8.04
CA GLY A 356 29.56 -4.06 -9.01
C GLY A 356 30.96 -3.81 -8.42
N ALA A 357 31.09 -3.71 -7.08
CA ALA A 357 32.34 -3.40 -6.37
C ALA A 357 33.00 -2.10 -6.85
N ASP A 358 34.33 -2.04 -6.93
CA ASP A 358 35.11 -0.89 -7.42
C ASP A 358 35.49 -1.01 -8.90
N ILE A 359 34.74 -1.79 -9.68
CA ILE A 359 35.12 -2.13 -11.05
C ILE A 359 34.67 -0.99 -11.99
N ASP A 360 35.60 -0.41 -12.74
CA ASP A 360 35.28 0.56 -13.80
C ASP A 360 34.73 -0.18 -15.03
N PHE A 361 33.40 -0.15 -15.20
CA PHE A 361 32.71 -0.77 -16.33
C PHE A 361 32.57 0.21 -17.49
N ARG A 362 32.92 -0.23 -18.69
CA ARG A 362 32.82 0.55 -19.94
C ARG A 362 32.23 -0.25 -21.08
N VAL A 363 31.58 0.45 -22.02
CA VAL A 363 31.14 -0.09 -23.31
C VAL A 363 31.69 0.81 -24.40
N ASP A 364 32.57 0.28 -25.23
CA ASP A 364 33.25 1.01 -26.31
C ASP A 364 33.95 2.29 -25.80
N GLY A 365 34.59 2.18 -24.61
CA GLY A 365 35.28 3.28 -23.93
C GLY A 365 34.39 4.18 -23.06
N GLU A 366 33.06 4.14 -23.24
CA GLU A 366 32.11 4.96 -22.49
C GLU A 366 31.80 4.36 -21.12
N PRO A 367 31.84 5.15 -20.02
CA PRO A 367 31.59 4.65 -18.67
C PRO A 367 30.13 4.22 -18.47
N VAL A 368 29.94 3.11 -17.77
CA VAL A 368 28.63 2.55 -17.44
C VAL A 368 28.23 2.94 -16.03
N SER A 369 27.19 3.76 -15.91
CA SER A 369 26.49 4.00 -14.64
C SER A 369 25.54 2.85 -14.31
N TRP A 370 25.56 2.35 -13.08
CA TRP A 370 24.60 1.34 -12.59
C TRP A 370 23.26 1.96 -12.14
N ARG A 371 23.27 3.26 -11.83
CA ARG A 371 22.13 4.04 -11.32
C ARG A 371 20.93 3.96 -12.26
N LYS A 372 19.80 3.49 -11.74
CA LYS A 372 18.48 3.48 -12.42
C LYS A 372 18.49 2.80 -13.79
N ARG A 373 19.42 1.86 -14.02
CA ARG A 373 19.37 0.96 -15.17
C ARG A 373 18.46 -0.23 -14.86
N PHE A 374 17.75 -0.71 -15.85
CA PHE A 374 16.83 -1.83 -15.66
C PHE A 374 17.56 -3.17 -15.60
N MET A 375 17.16 -4.03 -14.66
CA MET A 375 17.63 -5.43 -14.62
C MET A 375 16.64 -6.35 -15.33
N TRP A 376 17.12 -7.05 -16.36
CA TRP A 376 16.37 -8.10 -17.04
C TRP A 376 16.48 -9.42 -16.27
N ASN A 377 15.33 -9.98 -15.86
CA ASN A 377 15.19 -11.21 -15.07
C ASN A 377 16.10 -11.27 -13.83
N GLY A 378 16.36 -10.11 -13.20
CA GLY A 378 17.28 -10.02 -12.05
C GLY A 378 18.73 -10.42 -12.34
N ALA A 379 19.10 -10.62 -13.61
CA ALA A 379 20.35 -11.28 -14.00
C ALA A 379 21.24 -10.42 -14.91
N MET A 380 20.67 -9.67 -15.85
CA MET A 380 21.44 -8.86 -16.82
C MET A 380 21.06 -7.38 -16.73
N LEU A 381 22.03 -6.49 -16.88
CA LEU A 381 21.78 -5.05 -16.83
C LEU A 381 21.55 -4.48 -18.23
N GLU A 382 20.54 -3.60 -18.35
CA GLU A 382 20.20 -2.91 -19.59
C GLU A 382 21.42 -2.30 -20.28
N GLY A 383 21.60 -2.63 -21.56
CA GLY A 383 22.65 -2.07 -22.39
C GLY A 383 24.04 -2.69 -22.22
N LEU A 384 24.24 -3.60 -21.24
CA LEU A 384 25.51 -4.31 -21.06
C LEU A 384 25.51 -5.63 -21.83
N PRO A 385 26.40 -5.83 -22.82
CA PRO A 385 26.45 -7.06 -23.59
C PRO A 385 27.14 -8.21 -22.83
N ASN A 386 26.62 -9.44 -22.95
CA ASN A 386 27.23 -10.67 -22.43
C ASN A 386 27.68 -10.60 -20.96
N MET A 387 26.96 -9.86 -20.13
CA MET A 387 27.29 -9.66 -18.73
C MET A 387 26.10 -10.07 -17.86
N VAL A 388 26.37 -10.93 -16.88
CA VAL A 388 25.42 -11.38 -15.87
C VAL A 388 25.90 -10.96 -14.49
N TYR A 389 25.04 -10.35 -13.70
CA TYR A 389 25.26 -10.05 -12.30
C TYR A 389 24.55 -11.10 -11.45
N MET A 390 25.30 -11.79 -10.58
CA MET A 390 24.75 -12.87 -9.74
C MET A 390 24.02 -12.27 -8.54
N PHE A 391 22.70 -12.19 -8.64
CA PHE A 391 21.85 -11.65 -7.59
C PHE A 391 21.07 -12.76 -6.87
N GLY A 392 20.91 -12.63 -5.55
CA GLY A 392 20.13 -13.55 -4.73
C GLY A 392 18.83 -12.93 -4.23
N TYR A 393 17.94 -13.74 -3.67
CA TYR A 393 16.68 -13.24 -3.09
C TYR A 393 16.92 -12.50 -1.77
N THR A 394 16.12 -11.44 -1.55
CA THR A 394 16.14 -10.64 -0.30
C THR A 394 15.13 -11.15 0.74
N ASN A 395 14.04 -11.76 0.28
CA ASN A 395 12.97 -12.39 1.08
C ASN A 395 13.15 -13.91 1.26
N ASN A 396 14.21 -14.49 0.66
CA ASN A 396 14.55 -15.90 0.79
C ASN A 396 16.07 -16.07 0.98
N ALA A 397 16.58 -17.30 0.90
CA ALA A 397 18.01 -17.57 0.92
C ALA A 397 18.70 -17.05 -0.35
N TRP A 398 19.86 -16.40 -0.17
CA TRP A 398 20.66 -15.82 -1.26
C TRP A 398 21.02 -16.84 -2.34
N THR A 399 21.41 -18.04 -1.91
CA THR A 399 21.89 -19.12 -2.78
C THR A 399 20.85 -19.58 -3.80
N LEU A 400 19.56 -19.49 -3.48
CA LEU A 400 18.48 -19.86 -4.40
C LEU A 400 18.45 -18.94 -5.62
N GLY A 401 18.36 -17.63 -5.41
CA GLY A 401 18.35 -16.66 -6.53
C GLY A 401 19.67 -16.64 -7.31
N ALA A 402 20.80 -16.87 -6.62
CA ALA A 402 22.08 -17.04 -7.30
C ALA A 402 22.12 -18.30 -8.18
N ASP A 403 21.41 -19.37 -7.81
CA ASP A 403 21.28 -20.57 -8.64
C ASP A 403 20.36 -20.35 -9.83
N ASP A 404 19.24 -19.67 -9.64
CA ASP A 404 18.33 -19.30 -10.73
C ASP A 404 19.03 -18.39 -11.75
N THR A 405 19.82 -17.42 -11.27
CA THR A 405 20.65 -16.58 -12.14
C THR A 405 21.68 -17.40 -12.93
N ALA A 406 22.32 -18.40 -12.31
CA ALA A 406 23.23 -19.30 -13.01
C ALA A 406 22.51 -20.13 -14.09
N TRP A 407 21.27 -20.55 -13.83
CA TRP A 407 20.44 -21.25 -14.81
C TRP A 407 20.02 -20.35 -15.98
N VAL A 408 19.69 -19.08 -15.72
CA VAL A 408 19.44 -18.08 -16.78
C VAL A 408 20.66 -17.96 -17.69
N LEU A 409 21.87 -17.86 -17.12
CA LEU A 409 23.12 -17.84 -17.89
C LEU A 409 23.31 -19.12 -18.72
N VAL A 410 23.11 -20.30 -18.12
CA VAL A 410 23.23 -21.58 -18.83
C VAL A 410 22.25 -21.65 -20.01
N ARG A 411 20.98 -21.28 -19.80
CA ARG A 411 19.94 -21.26 -20.84
C ARG A 411 20.29 -20.27 -21.95
N LEU A 412 20.77 -19.08 -21.58
CA LEU A 412 21.21 -18.06 -22.54
C LEU A 412 22.38 -18.54 -23.39
N LEU A 413 23.42 -19.12 -22.77
CA LEU A 413 24.59 -19.64 -23.49
C LEU A 413 24.19 -20.79 -24.45
N LYS A 414 23.29 -21.70 -24.03
CA LYS A 414 22.74 -22.75 -24.91
C LYS A 414 21.99 -22.14 -26.10
N LEU A 415 21.14 -21.15 -25.85
CA LEU A 415 20.37 -20.46 -26.89
C LEU A 415 21.29 -19.75 -27.90
N MET A 416 22.30 -19.03 -27.40
CA MET A 416 23.26 -18.34 -28.24
C MET A 416 24.05 -19.32 -29.11
N ARG A 417 24.53 -20.42 -28.53
CA ARG A 417 25.21 -21.49 -29.29
C ARG A 417 24.30 -22.09 -30.36
N GLY A 418 23.04 -22.36 -30.03
CA GLY A 418 22.05 -22.89 -30.98
C GLY A 418 21.71 -21.93 -32.13
N ARG A 419 21.76 -20.62 -31.87
CA ARG A 419 21.50 -19.57 -32.89
C ARG A 419 22.75 -19.09 -33.62
N GLY A 420 23.94 -19.58 -33.26
CA GLY A 420 25.20 -19.01 -33.73
C GLY A 420 25.42 -17.55 -33.30
N ALA A 421 24.70 -17.09 -32.26
CA ALA A 421 24.79 -15.72 -31.77
C ALA A 421 26.06 -15.53 -30.93
N GLN A 422 26.68 -14.36 -31.04
CA GLN A 422 27.90 -14.02 -30.29
C GLN A 422 27.66 -13.01 -29.16
N VAL A 423 26.58 -12.23 -29.25
CA VAL A 423 26.26 -11.14 -28.33
C VAL A 423 24.79 -11.25 -27.91
N ALA A 424 24.53 -11.07 -26.62
CA ALA A 424 23.22 -10.92 -26.03
C ALA A 424 23.20 -9.66 -25.15
N THR A 425 22.24 -8.78 -25.38
CA THR A 425 22.12 -7.50 -24.67
C THR A 425 20.65 -7.22 -24.37
N PRO A 426 20.25 -7.04 -23.11
CA PRO A 426 18.91 -6.59 -22.79
C PRO A 426 18.70 -5.14 -23.25
N ARG A 427 17.55 -4.87 -23.87
CA ARG A 427 17.14 -3.55 -24.37
C ARG A 427 15.72 -3.28 -23.90
N ILE A 428 15.41 -2.03 -23.58
CA ILE A 428 14.06 -1.62 -23.20
C ILE A 428 13.21 -1.42 -24.47
N PRO A 429 12.06 -2.10 -24.58
CA PRO A 429 11.06 -1.81 -25.61
C PRO A 429 10.50 -0.38 -25.46
N ARG A 430 10.18 0.30 -26.58
CA ARG A 430 9.76 1.72 -26.57
C ARG A 430 8.51 2.00 -25.73
N ASP A 431 7.66 1.00 -25.54
CA ASP A 431 6.44 0.97 -24.74
C ASP A 431 6.69 0.79 -23.24
N VAL A 432 7.77 0.10 -22.85
CA VAL A 432 8.17 -0.10 -21.45
C VAL A 432 8.93 1.11 -20.90
N ALA A 433 9.57 1.91 -21.76
CA ALA A 433 10.26 3.14 -21.35
C ALA A 433 9.33 4.21 -20.73
N ALA A 434 8.01 4.05 -20.88
CA ALA A 434 6.98 4.91 -20.28
C ALA A 434 6.43 4.38 -18.94
N MET A 435 6.82 3.17 -18.52
CA MET A 435 6.42 2.59 -17.24
C MET A 435 7.26 3.17 -16.09
N GLY A 436 6.68 3.28 -14.90
CA GLY A 436 7.40 3.70 -13.69
C GLY A 436 8.52 2.72 -13.32
N THR A 437 9.40 3.18 -12.43
CA THR A 437 10.52 2.39 -11.92
C THR A 437 10.26 1.97 -10.47
N GLU A 438 10.41 0.69 -10.18
CA GLU A 438 10.42 0.17 -8.81
C GLU A 438 11.83 -0.20 -8.34
N ARG A 439 11.96 -0.32 -7.02
CA ARG A 439 13.15 -0.89 -6.37
C ARG A 439 13.26 -2.38 -6.72
N ILE A 440 14.49 -2.85 -6.90
CA ILE A 440 14.80 -4.29 -7.06
C ILE A 440 14.61 -5.11 -5.76
N TRP A 441 14.23 -4.46 -4.66
CA TRP A 441 13.93 -5.10 -3.39
C TRP A 441 12.80 -4.35 -2.65
N PRO A 442 12.01 -5.04 -1.82
CA PRO A 442 10.93 -4.43 -1.05
C PRO A 442 11.36 -3.83 0.30
N LEU A 443 12.66 -3.80 0.60
CA LEU A 443 13.18 -3.46 1.94
C LEU A 443 13.28 -1.95 2.19
N SER A 444 12.88 -1.51 3.39
CA SER A 444 12.90 -0.09 3.83
C SER A 444 14.03 0.25 4.82
N ALA A 445 15.00 -0.64 5.02
CA ALA A 445 16.08 -0.44 6.00
C ALA A 445 16.97 0.77 5.66
N THR A 446 17.47 1.50 6.68
CA THR A 446 18.20 2.76 6.49
C THR A 446 19.44 2.63 5.59
N TYR A 447 20.21 1.54 5.73
CA TYR A 447 21.42 1.32 4.92
C TYR A 447 21.08 1.04 3.44
N VAL A 448 19.85 0.60 3.15
CA VAL A 448 19.33 0.40 1.79
C VAL A 448 18.86 1.73 1.21
N ALA A 449 18.08 2.49 1.97
CA ALA A 449 17.54 3.78 1.54
C ALA A 449 18.62 4.81 1.19
N GLN A 450 19.77 4.78 1.88
CA GLN A 450 20.88 5.72 1.64
C GLN A 450 21.58 5.55 0.29
N VAL A 451 21.50 4.37 -0.32
CA VAL A 451 22.21 4.04 -1.58
C VAL A 451 21.23 3.76 -2.72
N GLU A 452 19.93 3.90 -2.51
CA GLU A 452 18.90 3.49 -3.47
C GLU A 452 19.12 4.10 -4.86
N ASP A 453 19.48 5.39 -4.89
CA ASP A 453 19.78 6.12 -6.11
C ASP A 453 21.02 5.61 -6.86
N GLU A 454 21.84 4.74 -6.28
CA GLU A 454 23.04 4.17 -6.91
C GLU A 454 22.79 2.78 -7.52
N PHE A 455 21.63 2.18 -7.26
CA PHE A 455 21.30 0.81 -7.66
C PHE A 455 20.48 0.74 -8.96
N PRO A 456 20.47 -0.44 -9.62
CA PRO A 456 19.53 -0.75 -10.70
C PRO A 456 18.07 -0.75 -10.23
N VAL A 457 17.15 -0.66 -11.19
CA VAL A 457 15.69 -0.64 -11.00
C VAL A 457 14.99 -1.78 -11.75
N ALA A 458 13.73 -2.02 -11.39
CA ALA A 458 12.79 -2.88 -12.13
C ALA A 458 11.65 -2.03 -12.72
N CYS A 459 10.83 -2.59 -13.61
CA CYS A 459 9.61 -1.93 -14.11
C CYS A 459 8.46 -2.11 -13.11
N ASP A 460 7.58 -1.11 -12.97
CA ASP A 460 6.28 -1.24 -12.28
C ASP A 460 5.51 -2.46 -12.83
N ASN A 461 5.00 -3.33 -11.95
CA ASN A 461 4.44 -4.70 -12.19
C ASN A 461 5.43 -5.89 -12.13
N ALA A 462 6.67 -5.71 -11.67
CA ALA A 462 7.47 -6.88 -11.31
C ALA A 462 6.95 -7.44 -9.97
N ASP A 463 6.14 -8.51 -10.01
CA ASP A 463 5.68 -9.26 -8.83
C ASP A 463 6.87 -9.61 -7.92
N ASN A 464 7.17 -8.75 -6.95
CA ASN A 464 8.29 -8.90 -6.02
C ASN A 464 7.97 -9.90 -4.88
N ILE A 465 7.02 -10.82 -5.12
CA ILE A 465 6.61 -11.87 -4.19
C ILE A 465 7.21 -13.18 -4.70
N VAL A 466 8.31 -13.59 -4.05
CA VAL A 466 8.95 -14.93 -4.06
C VAL A 466 8.66 -15.79 -5.29
N ASP A 467 9.66 -15.93 -6.15
CA ASP A 467 9.59 -16.62 -7.44
C ASP A 467 9.29 -18.13 -7.31
N PHE A 468 8.14 -18.56 -7.84
CA PHE A 468 7.76 -19.97 -7.92
C PHE A 468 8.79 -20.81 -8.74
N ASP A 469 9.59 -20.17 -9.58
CA ASP A 469 10.62 -20.84 -10.38
C ASP A 469 11.73 -21.46 -9.52
N ALA A 470 12.06 -20.88 -8.37
CA ALA A 470 13.05 -21.45 -7.44
C ALA A 470 12.59 -22.80 -6.86
N ILE A 471 11.30 -22.91 -6.52
CA ILE A 471 10.66 -24.16 -6.06
C ILE A 471 10.71 -25.18 -7.20
N LEU A 472 10.31 -24.76 -8.40
CA LEU A 472 10.24 -25.62 -9.57
C LEU A 472 11.63 -26.12 -9.99
N ASN A 473 12.67 -25.29 -9.93
CA ASN A 473 14.04 -25.66 -10.29
C ASN A 473 14.65 -26.66 -9.32
N ILE A 474 14.48 -26.50 -7.99
CA ILE A 474 14.93 -27.50 -7.01
C ILE A 474 14.17 -28.82 -7.20
N MET A 475 12.85 -28.76 -7.41
CA MET A 475 12.04 -29.95 -7.71
C MET A 475 12.49 -30.63 -9.00
N THR A 476 12.79 -29.86 -10.05
CA THR A 476 13.21 -30.38 -11.35
C THR A 476 14.59 -31.04 -11.25
N ASP A 477 15.57 -30.40 -10.61
CA ASP A 477 16.90 -30.98 -10.41
C ASP A 477 16.82 -32.32 -9.65
N PHE A 478 15.91 -32.44 -8.69
CA PHE A 478 15.67 -33.68 -7.95
C PHE A 478 14.96 -34.76 -8.79
N ILE A 479 13.85 -34.41 -9.45
CA ILE A 479 13.06 -35.32 -10.28
C ILE A 479 13.89 -35.89 -11.45
N TYR A 480 14.79 -35.07 -12.01
CA TYR A 480 15.62 -35.46 -13.14
C TYR A 480 16.89 -36.23 -12.74
N LYS A 481 17.50 -35.97 -11.58
CA LYS A 481 18.69 -36.71 -11.11
C LYS A 481 18.39 -38.00 -10.35
N GLY A 482 17.22 -38.12 -9.70
CA GLY A 482 16.98 -39.18 -8.70
C GLY A 482 16.16 -40.40 -9.15
N PHE A 483 15.29 -40.29 -10.17
CA PHE A 483 14.28 -41.33 -10.43
C PHE A 483 14.03 -41.67 -11.90
N ASN A 484 13.83 -42.97 -12.15
CA ASN A 484 13.35 -43.51 -13.43
C ASN A 484 11.89 -43.06 -13.70
N ARG A 485 11.50 -42.97 -14.99
CA ARG A 485 10.30 -42.26 -15.48
C ARG A 485 8.98 -42.63 -14.77
N SER A 486 8.85 -43.88 -14.30
CA SER A 486 7.65 -44.40 -13.64
C SER A 486 7.54 -44.00 -12.16
N ILE A 487 8.65 -43.76 -11.46
CA ILE A 487 8.64 -43.33 -10.05
C ILE A 487 8.36 -41.82 -9.93
N ARG A 488 8.61 -41.07 -11.01
CA ARG A 488 8.33 -39.62 -11.10
C ARG A 488 6.85 -39.27 -10.84
N HIS A 489 5.92 -40.07 -11.35
CA HIS A 489 4.48 -39.83 -11.16
C HIS A 489 4.04 -40.10 -9.72
N VAL A 490 4.56 -41.17 -9.11
CA VAL A 490 4.29 -41.51 -7.71
C VAL A 490 4.85 -40.43 -6.77
N PHE A 491 6.00 -39.86 -7.11
CA PHE A 491 6.62 -38.79 -6.31
C PHE A 491 5.87 -37.47 -6.43
N ILE A 492 5.40 -37.09 -7.62
CA ILE A 492 4.56 -35.89 -7.83
C ILE A 492 3.24 -36.03 -7.06
N ILE A 493 2.61 -37.21 -7.11
CA ILE A 493 1.39 -37.50 -6.35
C ILE A 493 1.69 -37.49 -4.84
N GLY A 494 2.81 -38.06 -4.40
CA GLY A 494 3.24 -38.04 -3.00
C GLY A 494 3.51 -36.62 -2.48
N ILE A 495 4.10 -35.75 -3.30
CA ILE A 495 4.33 -34.33 -2.98
C ILE A 495 3.02 -33.56 -2.94
N ALA A 496 2.12 -33.73 -3.91
CA ALA A 496 0.79 -33.15 -3.87
C ALA A 496 0.08 -33.56 -2.58
N THR A 497 0.12 -34.86 -2.25
CA THR A 497 -0.44 -35.42 -1.02
C THR A 497 0.22 -34.86 0.23
N CYS A 498 1.55 -34.68 0.26
CA CYS A 498 2.29 -34.09 1.39
C CYS A 498 2.02 -32.59 1.52
N LEU A 499 1.88 -31.85 0.42
CA LEU A 499 1.45 -30.46 0.42
C LEU A 499 0.01 -30.35 0.93
N THR A 500 -0.88 -31.24 0.49
CA THR A 500 -2.23 -31.34 1.07
C THR A 500 -2.14 -31.68 2.54
N LEU A 501 -1.31 -32.63 2.97
CA LEU A 501 -1.16 -33.02 4.37
C LEU A 501 -0.51 -31.94 5.23
N VAL A 502 0.43 -31.16 4.72
CA VAL A 502 1.04 -30.03 5.43
C VAL A 502 0.07 -28.87 5.49
N VAL A 503 -0.65 -28.57 4.40
CA VAL A 503 -1.75 -27.60 4.38
C VAL A 503 -2.84 -28.05 5.35
N THR A 504 -3.23 -29.32 5.36
CA THR A 504 -4.24 -29.90 6.23
C THR A 504 -3.76 -30.03 7.67
N ILE A 505 -2.49 -30.37 7.95
CA ILE A 505 -1.93 -30.35 9.30
C ILE A 505 -1.80 -28.92 9.78
N TYR A 506 -1.43 -27.96 8.93
CA TYR A 506 -1.42 -26.53 9.25
C TYR A 506 -2.84 -26.04 9.54
N TYR A 507 -3.82 -26.40 8.70
CA TYR A 507 -5.24 -26.13 8.88
C TYR A 507 -5.76 -26.75 10.18
N LEU A 508 -5.42 -28.02 10.43
CA LEU A 508 -5.82 -28.76 11.63
C LEU A 508 -5.09 -28.28 12.87
N THR A 509 -3.82 -27.87 12.84
CA THR A 509 -3.14 -27.29 14.01
C THR A 509 -3.65 -25.89 14.32
N PHE A 510 -4.05 -25.11 13.30
CA PHE A 510 -4.75 -23.84 13.51
C PHE A 510 -6.18 -24.01 14.05
N ILE A 511 -6.87 -25.11 13.70
CA ILE A 511 -8.24 -25.41 14.15
C ILE A 511 -8.29 -26.18 15.48
N SER A 512 -7.29 -27.03 15.79
CA SER A 512 -7.28 -27.90 16.98
C SER A 512 -6.79 -27.18 18.24
N HIS A 513 -5.90 -26.21 18.05
CA HIS A 513 -5.51 -25.25 19.06
C HIS A 513 -5.63 -23.87 18.43
N PRO A 514 -6.87 -23.36 18.26
CA PRO A 514 -6.99 -21.93 18.07
C PRO A 514 -6.27 -21.34 19.30
N PRO A 515 -5.22 -20.51 19.15
CA PRO A 515 -4.97 -19.57 20.25
C PRO A 515 -6.34 -18.96 20.51
N GLU A 516 -6.82 -18.98 21.76
CA GLU A 516 -8.00 -18.21 22.15
C GLU A 516 -7.85 -16.89 21.43
N ILE A 517 -8.64 -16.71 20.38
CA ILE A 517 -8.63 -15.50 19.61
C ILE A 517 -9.24 -14.59 20.64
N PRO A 518 -8.50 -13.61 21.21
CA PRO A 518 -9.22 -12.44 21.60
C PRO A 518 -9.78 -12.00 20.26
N VAL A 519 -11.05 -12.30 20.02
CA VAL A 519 -11.86 -11.42 19.20
C VAL A 519 -11.91 -10.17 20.05
N ASP A 520 -10.79 -9.45 20.07
CA ASP A 520 -10.87 -8.01 20.12
C ASP A 520 -11.67 -7.76 18.85
N GLU A 521 -12.96 -7.50 19.08
CA GLU A 521 -13.70 -6.52 18.34
C GLU A 521 -12.71 -5.62 17.59
N PRO A 522 -12.86 -5.39 16.26
CA PRO A 522 -12.17 -4.27 15.63
C PRO A 522 -12.22 -3.14 16.62
N ALA A 523 -11.03 -2.76 17.14
CA ALA A 523 -10.97 -1.69 18.08
C ALA A 523 -11.77 -0.59 17.40
N PRO A 524 -12.92 -0.13 17.98
CA PRO A 524 -13.54 1.08 17.47
C PRO A 524 -12.37 2.04 17.36
N PHE A 525 -12.27 2.71 16.21
CA PHE A 525 -11.24 3.71 15.98
C PHE A 525 -11.09 4.45 17.30
N LYS A 526 -10.03 4.15 18.05
CA LYS A 526 -9.81 4.79 19.33
C LYS A 526 -9.45 6.16 18.82
N ASP A 527 -10.44 7.04 18.93
CA ASP A 527 -10.18 8.45 19.06
C ASP A 527 -9.11 8.50 20.15
N ASP A 528 -7.86 8.58 19.68
CA ASP A 528 -6.67 8.56 20.50
C ASP A 528 -6.80 9.83 21.34
N GLY A 529 -7.40 9.68 22.51
CA GLY A 529 -7.70 10.78 23.40
C GLY A 529 -6.48 11.67 23.56
N ASP A 530 -6.69 12.93 23.23
CA ASP A 530 -5.99 14.13 23.68
C ASP A 530 -4.50 14.24 23.36
N ASP A 531 -4.23 14.83 22.17
CA ASP A 531 -3.29 15.97 22.01
C ASP A 531 -3.17 16.45 20.55
N ARG A 532 -3.83 15.79 19.58
CA ARG A 532 -3.82 16.25 18.18
C ARG A 532 -5.02 17.18 17.93
N PRO A 533 -4.83 18.33 17.27
CA PRO A 533 -5.93 19.23 16.94
C PRO A 533 -6.95 18.52 16.04
N GLU A 534 -8.24 18.69 16.34
CA GLU A 534 -9.40 18.10 15.63
C GLU A 534 -9.43 18.49 14.14
N TYR A 535 -8.76 19.59 13.80
CA TYR A 535 -8.69 20.17 12.47
C TYR A 535 -7.25 20.14 11.93
N TYR A 536 -7.11 20.03 10.61
CA TYR A 536 -5.88 20.31 9.91
C TYR A 536 -5.67 21.82 9.80
N GLN A 537 -4.45 22.27 10.08
CA GLN A 537 -4.02 23.66 9.91
C GLN A 537 -3.43 23.83 8.51
N TRP A 538 -4.28 23.75 7.48
CA TRP A 538 -3.87 23.86 6.08
C TRP A 538 -4.12 25.27 5.54
N GLU A 539 -3.06 25.92 5.06
CA GLU A 539 -3.18 27.07 4.18
C GLU A 539 -3.39 26.56 2.76
N THR A 540 -4.48 26.99 2.12
CA THR A 540 -4.84 26.53 0.77
C THR A 540 -5.14 27.72 -0.12
N THR A 541 -4.93 27.57 -1.43
CA THR A 541 -5.23 28.62 -2.43
C THR A 541 -6.13 28.08 -3.54
N SER A 542 -7.02 28.93 -4.06
CA SER A 542 -7.89 28.60 -5.19
C SER A 542 -7.09 28.60 -6.48
N GLU A 543 -7.28 27.56 -7.27
CA GLU A 543 -6.73 27.45 -8.64
C GLU A 543 -7.69 27.99 -9.70
N PHE A 544 -8.88 28.45 -9.30
CA PHE A 544 -9.82 29.08 -10.22
C PHE A 544 -9.32 30.46 -10.62
N ARG A 545 -9.44 30.77 -11.91
CA ARG A 545 -9.02 32.07 -12.43
C ARG A 545 -10.09 33.13 -12.16
N PRO A 546 -9.71 34.35 -11.75
CA PRO A 546 -10.68 35.44 -11.66
C PRO A 546 -11.25 35.76 -13.05
N VAL A 547 -12.57 35.83 -13.14
CA VAL A 547 -13.25 36.36 -14.33
C VAL A 547 -13.28 37.88 -14.19
N SER A 548 -12.77 38.62 -15.17
CA SER A 548 -12.85 40.08 -15.16
C SER A 548 -14.31 40.51 -15.20
N GLN A 549 -14.85 40.99 -14.08
CA GLN A 549 -16.09 41.76 -14.11
C GLN A 549 -15.76 43.13 -14.71
N ASP A 550 -16.32 43.45 -15.87
CA ASP A 550 -16.15 44.78 -16.47
C ASP A 550 -16.51 45.86 -15.44
N ALA A 551 -15.59 46.80 -15.26
CA ALA A 551 -15.71 47.92 -14.34
C ALA A 551 -16.85 48.85 -14.78
N GLY A 552 -18.04 48.67 -14.18
CA GLY A 552 -19.20 49.50 -14.46
C GLY A 552 -20.34 49.30 -13.46
N GLY A 553 -20.20 49.86 -12.26
CA GLY A 553 -21.34 50.23 -11.40
C GLY A 553 -21.68 49.26 -10.27
N ALA A 554 -21.69 49.80 -9.06
CA ALA A 554 -22.24 49.17 -7.87
C ALA A 554 -23.75 48.87 -8.02
N SER A 555 -24.18 47.79 -7.39
CA SER A 555 -25.57 47.33 -7.18
C SER A 555 -26.39 46.99 -8.44
N SER A 556 -26.19 45.78 -8.99
CA SER A 556 -27.29 44.97 -9.56
C SER A 556 -26.82 43.55 -9.91
N SER A 557 -27.38 42.56 -9.20
CA SER A 557 -27.58 41.16 -9.61
C SER A 557 -26.43 40.43 -10.35
N SER A 558 -25.77 39.51 -9.66
CA SER A 558 -24.90 38.43 -10.18
C SER A 558 -25.61 37.42 -11.11
N SER A 559 -26.75 37.79 -11.71
CA SER A 559 -27.66 36.87 -12.39
C SER A 559 -27.49 36.78 -13.91
N SER A 560 -26.53 37.48 -14.54
CA SER A 560 -26.45 37.55 -16.02
C SER A 560 -25.19 36.96 -16.66
N SER A 561 -24.22 36.43 -15.90
CA SER A 561 -23.05 35.77 -16.51
C SER A 561 -23.46 34.48 -17.23
N SER A 562 -22.98 34.31 -18.45
CA SER A 562 -23.26 33.11 -19.25
C SER A 562 -22.51 31.90 -18.71
N THR A 563 -23.03 30.68 -18.93
CA THR A 563 -22.37 29.42 -18.54
C THR A 563 -20.94 29.35 -19.10
N GLU A 564 -20.74 29.74 -20.35
CA GLU A 564 -19.42 29.76 -21.00
C GLU A 564 -18.42 30.67 -20.26
N GLU A 565 -18.87 31.86 -19.85
CA GLU A 565 -18.05 32.81 -19.11
C GLU A 565 -17.66 32.29 -17.73
N LEU A 566 -18.60 31.66 -17.02
CA LEU A 566 -18.32 31.03 -15.72
C LEU A 566 -17.31 29.88 -15.88
N CYS A 567 -17.45 29.07 -16.93
CA CYS A 567 -16.55 27.94 -17.18
C CYS A 567 -15.11 28.32 -17.54
N ARG A 568 -14.85 29.55 -18.01
CA ARG A 568 -13.47 30.03 -18.23
C ARG A 568 -12.64 30.09 -16.94
N SER A 569 -13.29 30.21 -15.79
CA SER A 569 -12.61 30.20 -14.49
C SER A 569 -12.23 28.80 -14.00
N PHE A 570 -12.88 27.75 -14.53
CA PHE A 570 -12.77 26.40 -14.01
C PHE A 570 -11.41 25.75 -14.37
N PRO A 571 -10.67 25.17 -13.41
CA PRO A 571 -9.31 24.68 -13.63
C PRO A 571 -9.29 23.25 -14.23
N ASN A 572 -9.71 23.10 -15.49
CA ASN A 572 -9.76 21.79 -16.17
C ASN A 572 -8.43 21.00 -16.15
N HIS A 573 -7.28 21.69 -16.11
CA HIS A 573 -5.96 21.04 -16.00
C HIS A 573 -5.76 20.20 -14.73
N LEU A 574 -6.51 20.47 -13.65
CA LEU A 574 -6.50 19.64 -12.45
C LEU A 574 -7.25 18.33 -12.68
N LEU A 575 -8.30 18.33 -13.50
CA LEU A 575 -9.03 17.10 -13.83
C LEU A 575 -8.17 16.14 -14.66
N ASP A 576 -7.33 16.66 -15.56
CA ASP A 576 -6.45 15.84 -16.39
C ASP A 576 -5.53 14.94 -15.56
N ARG A 577 -5.01 15.45 -14.43
CA ARG A 577 -3.95 14.79 -13.67
C ARG A 577 -4.35 14.35 -12.27
N MET A 578 -5.39 14.94 -11.67
CA MET A 578 -5.70 14.79 -10.25
C MET A 578 -7.00 14.05 -10.01
N ILE A 579 -8.14 14.56 -10.49
CA ILE A 579 -9.46 14.04 -10.12
C ILE A 579 -10.21 13.57 -11.36
N GLN A 580 -10.80 12.38 -11.30
CA GLN A 580 -11.82 11.92 -12.22
C GLN A 580 -13.22 12.11 -11.60
N PRO A 581 -14.01 13.09 -12.08
CA PRO A 581 -15.41 13.23 -11.68
C PRO A 581 -16.25 12.12 -12.30
N VAL A 582 -17.14 11.53 -11.49
CA VAL A 582 -18.08 10.49 -11.90
C VAL A 582 -19.47 10.86 -11.39
N LEU A 583 -20.36 11.19 -12.31
CA LEU A 583 -21.76 11.49 -12.03
C LEU A 583 -22.60 10.21 -12.18
N LYS A 584 -23.24 9.77 -11.10
CA LYS A 584 -24.21 8.67 -11.09
C LYS A 584 -25.62 9.23 -11.25
N MET A 585 -26.43 8.60 -12.10
CA MET A 585 -27.86 8.92 -12.25
C MET A 585 -28.73 7.68 -12.48
N GLY A 586 -30.05 7.84 -12.31
CA GLY A 586 -31.03 6.89 -12.84
C GLY A 586 -31.44 7.23 -14.28
N HIS A 587 -31.80 6.23 -15.09
CA HIS A 587 -32.34 6.54 -16.44
C HIS A 587 -33.65 7.33 -16.37
N ASN A 588 -34.49 7.03 -15.37
CA ASN A 588 -35.75 7.74 -15.11
C ASN A 588 -35.56 8.91 -14.11
N GLU A 589 -34.34 9.42 -13.94
CA GLU A 589 -34.10 10.57 -13.08
C GLU A 589 -34.91 11.79 -13.56
N ALA A 590 -35.35 12.60 -12.61
CA ALA A 590 -36.13 13.80 -12.94
C ALA A 590 -35.29 14.74 -13.83
N HIS A 591 -35.84 15.08 -14.99
CA HIS A 591 -35.15 15.88 -16.02
C HIS A 591 -34.65 17.22 -15.47
N ASP A 592 -35.41 17.86 -14.58
CA ASP A 592 -35.03 19.12 -13.95
C ASP A 592 -33.77 19.00 -13.09
N LYS A 593 -33.56 17.88 -12.38
CA LYS A 593 -32.32 17.60 -11.63
C LYS A 593 -31.13 17.41 -12.55
N VAL A 594 -31.30 16.60 -13.60
CA VAL A 594 -30.24 16.33 -14.59
C VAL A 594 -29.80 17.63 -15.25
N GLU A 595 -30.75 18.43 -15.73
CA GLU A 595 -30.45 19.75 -16.32
C GLU A 595 -29.83 20.69 -15.30
N ALA A 596 -30.33 20.75 -14.06
CA ALA A 596 -29.71 21.59 -13.03
C ALA A 596 -28.27 21.22 -12.74
N GLN A 597 -27.94 19.92 -12.73
CA GLN A 597 -26.57 19.47 -12.53
C GLN A 597 -25.69 19.85 -13.72
N LEU A 598 -26.16 19.62 -14.96
CA LEU A 598 -25.43 19.92 -16.19
C LEU A 598 -25.41 21.42 -16.55
N ASP A 599 -26.27 22.24 -15.94
CA ASP A 599 -26.28 23.71 -16.02
C ASP A 599 -25.64 24.39 -14.80
N SER A 600 -24.99 23.60 -13.93
CA SER A 600 -24.21 24.09 -12.79
C SER A 600 -22.70 23.93 -13.05
N VAL A 601 -21.88 23.81 -11.99
CA VAL A 601 -20.42 23.64 -12.12
C VAL A 601 -20.05 22.45 -13.02
N SER A 602 -20.88 21.39 -13.04
CA SER A 602 -20.62 20.22 -13.89
C SER A 602 -20.65 20.53 -15.39
N ALA A 603 -21.29 21.64 -15.81
CA ALA A 603 -21.24 22.13 -17.19
C ALA A 603 -19.79 22.32 -17.69
N CYS A 604 -18.91 22.77 -16.78
CA CYS A 604 -17.55 23.17 -17.06
C CYS A 604 -16.54 22.01 -17.10
N ILE A 605 -16.98 20.81 -16.67
CA ILE A 605 -16.15 19.61 -16.59
C ILE A 605 -16.11 18.98 -17.98
N GLU A 606 -14.96 19.06 -18.66
CA GLU A 606 -14.82 18.49 -20.00
C GLU A 606 -14.85 16.95 -19.96
N ASP A 607 -14.09 16.34 -19.06
CA ASP A 607 -13.93 14.88 -18.92
C ASP A 607 -14.86 14.28 -17.84
N LEU A 608 -16.15 14.64 -17.85
CA LEU A 608 -17.16 14.11 -16.92
C LEU A 608 -17.63 12.72 -17.37
N LEU A 609 -17.46 11.70 -16.53
CA LEU A 609 -18.08 10.39 -16.75
C LEU A 609 -19.51 10.40 -16.17
N ILE A 610 -20.51 10.08 -17.00
CA ILE A 610 -21.91 9.97 -16.58
C ILE A 610 -22.35 8.51 -16.69
N PHE A 611 -22.66 7.90 -15.54
CA PHE A 611 -23.11 6.51 -15.45
C PHE A 611 -24.59 6.42 -15.08
N SER A 612 -25.31 5.57 -15.79
CA SER A 612 -26.76 5.37 -15.66
C SER A 612 -27.14 3.89 -15.73
N ASP A 613 -28.44 3.63 -15.58
CA ASP A 613 -29.04 2.32 -15.84
C ASP A 613 -29.17 2.00 -17.33
N LEU A 614 -29.09 2.98 -18.24
CA LEU A 614 -29.21 2.78 -19.68
C LEU A 614 -28.34 3.77 -20.44
N ASP A 615 -27.94 3.38 -21.65
CA ASP A 615 -27.17 4.22 -22.55
C ASP A 615 -28.05 5.38 -23.05
N ASP A 616 -27.51 6.59 -23.05
CA ASP A 616 -28.19 7.80 -23.53
C ASP A 616 -27.17 8.87 -23.98
N THR A 617 -27.65 10.03 -24.40
CA THR A 617 -26.82 11.19 -24.71
C THR A 617 -27.44 12.46 -24.14
N LEU A 618 -26.72 13.14 -23.24
CA LEU A 618 -27.15 14.38 -22.61
C LEU A 618 -26.22 15.52 -23.00
N HIS A 619 -26.76 16.57 -23.62
CA HIS A 619 -25.97 17.73 -24.10
C HIS A 619 -24.74 17.33 -24.96
N GLY A 620 -24.88 16.28 -25.77
CA GLY A 620 -23.79 15.74 -26.59
C GLY A 620 -22.75 14.89 -25.84
N ARG A 621 -22.95 14.64 -24.54
CA ARG A 621 -22.10 13.77 -23.71
C ARG A 621 -22.68 12.36 -23.63
N PRO A 622 -21.85 11.32 -23.74
CA PRO A 622 -22.32 9.95 -23.60
C PRO A 622 -22.73 9.66 -22.15
N VAL A 623 -23.94 9.13 -21.98
CA VAL A 623 -24.40 8.50 -20.73
C VAL A 623 -24.23 7.01 -20.92
N ILE A 624 -23.51 6.38 -19.99
CA ILE A 624 -23.04 5.00 -20.14
C ILE A 624 -23.85 4.09 -19.23
N ASP A 625 -24.43 3.04 -19.81
CA ASP A 625 -25.06 1.95 -19.07
C ASP A 625 -23.98 1.17 -18.30
N VAL A 626 -23.95 1.35 -16.99
CA VAL A 626 -22.99 0.66 -16.12
C VAL A 626 -23.42 -0.77 -15.78
N LEU A 627 -24.70 -1.09 -16.02
CA LEU A 627 -25.30 -2.41 -15.80
C LEU A 627 -25.20 -3.30 -17.05
N ALA A 628 -24.82 -2.74 -18.20
CA ALA A 628 -24.65 -3.43 -19.47
C ALA A 628 -23.70 -4.63 -19.43
N ASP A 629 -22.61 -4.50 -18.65
CA ASP A 629 -21.53 -5.48 -18.58
C ASP A 629 -21.70 -6.45 -17.40
N MET A 630 -22.87 -6.44 -16.76
CA MET A 630 -23.16 -7.35 -15.65
C MET A 630 -23.16 -8.81 -16.13
N PRO A 631 -22.75 -9.77 -15.29
CA PRO A 631 -22.80 -11.19 -15.65
C PRO A 631 -24.21 -11.62 -16.08
N ALA A 632 -24.30 -12.49 -17.09
CA ALA A 632 -25.58 -12.93 -17.67
C ALA A 632 -26.60 -13.43 -16.63
N ALA A 633 -26.15 -14.04 -15.53
CA ALA A 633 -27.00 -14.48 -14.43
C ALA A 633 -27.90 -13.35 -13.87
N PHE A 634 -27.47 -12.09 -13.90
CA PHE A 634 -28.27 -10.96 -13.42
C PHE A 634 -29.40 -10.59 -14.35
N HIS A 635 -29.19 -10.74 -15.66
CA HIS A 635 -30.21 -10.38 -16.64
C HIS A 635 -31.35 -11.41 -16.73
N PHE A 636 -31.12 -12.66 -16.28
CA PHE A 636 -32.05 -13.78 -16.46
C PHE A 636 -32.55 -14.43 -15.16
N GLU A 637 -31.80 -14.36 -14.06
CA GLU A 637 -32.14 -15.04 -12.78
C GLU A 637 -32.40 -14.06 -11.62
N ASN A 638 -32.54 -12.75 -11.90
CA ASN A 638 -32.83 -11.73 -10.90
C ASN A 638 -34.09 -10.91 -11.30
N GLU A 639 -35.11 -10.92 -10.44
CA GLU A 639 -36.36 -10.19 -10.68
C GLU A 639 -36.15 -8.67 -10.78
N ASP A 640 -35.14 -8.12 -10.09
CA ASP A 640 -34.83 -6.69 -10.14
C ASP A 640 -34.48 -6.23 -11.57
N PHE A 641 -33.89 -7.11 -12.39
CA PHE A 641 -33.46 -6.84 -13.77
C PHE A 641 -34.52 -7.14 -14.82
N ALA A 642 -35.68 -7.69 -14.45
CA ALA A 642 -36.68 -8.15 -15.42
C ALA A 642 -37.14 -7.04 -16.39
N ASN A 643 -37.39 -5.83 -15.87
CA ASN A 643 -37.77 -4.69 -16.71
C ASN A 643 -36.58 -4.12 -17.49
N TYR A 644 -35.38 -4.08 -16.90
CA TYR A 644 -34.16 -3.67 -17.59
C TYR A 644 -33.87 -4.53 -18.83
N THR A 645 -33.91 -5.86 -18.68
CA THR A 645 -33.65 -6.79 -19.78
C THR A 645 -34.67 -6.65 -20.90
N ARG A 646 -35.96 -6.44 -20.57
CA ARG A 646 -37.02 -6.19 -21.57
C ARG A 646 -36.78 -4.91 -22.37
N ILE A 647 -36.41 -3.82 -21.70
CA ILE A 647 -36.15 -2.51 -22.34
C ILE A 647 -34.94 -2.61 -23.27
N ARG A 648 -33.83 -3.24 -22.84
CA ARG A 648 -32.63 -3.45 -23.69
C ARG A 648 -32.95 -4.29 -24.93
N GLN A 649 -33.72 -5.36 -24.79
CA GLN A 649 -34.15 -6.19 -25.92
C GLN A 649 -35.02 -5.40 -26.92
N GLN A 650 -35.93 -4.56 -26.42
CA GLN A 650 -36.77 -3.71 -27.26
C GLN A 650 -35.94 -2.66 -28.02
N GLN A 651 -34.96 -2.02 -27.37
CA GLN A 651 -34.05 -1.06 -28.01
C GLN A 651 -33.20 -1.71 -29.11
N GLN A 652 -32.64 -2.91 -28.87
CA GLN A 652 -31.89 -3.65 -29.87
C GLN A 652 -32.77 -4.02 -31.09
N GLN A 653 -34.01 -4.46 -30.85
CA GLN A 653 -34.96 -4.76 -31.94
C GLN A 653 -35.33 -3.50 -32.74
N GLN A 654 -35.52 -2.35 -32.07
CA GLN A 654 -35.80 -1.08 -32.75
C GLN A 654 -34.63 -0.59 -33.61
N GLN A 655 -33.39 -0.67 -33.10
CA GLN A 655 -32.19 -0.33 -33.87
C GLN A 655 -32.01 -1.26 -35.08
N GLN A 656 -32.23 -2.56 -34.90
CA GLN A 656 -32.18 -3.54 -36.00
C GLN A 656 -33.28 -3.26 -37.05
N TYR A 657 -34.50 -2.94 -36.62
CA TYR A 657 -35.62 -2.57 -37.49
C TYR A 657 -35.30 -1.32 -38.32
N GLN A 658 -34.80 -0.23 -37.70
CA GLN A 658 -34.44 1.02 -38.38
C GLN A 658 -33.31 0.85 -39.40
N SER A 659 -32.41 -0.12 -39.19
CA SER A 659 -31.31 -0.44 -40.12
C SER A 659 -31.71 -1.36 -41.28
N SER A 660 -32.91 -1.97 -41.25
CA SER A 660 -33.33 -3.00 -42.22
C SER A 660 -34.50 -2.54 -43.11
N SER A 661 -34.28 -2.43 -44.42
CA SER A 661 -35.25 -1.92 -45.40
C SER A 661 -36.35 -2.90 -45.84
N ARG A 662 -36.78 -3.86 -45.00
CA ARG A 662 -37.79 -4.87 -45.39
C ARG A 662 -38.75 -5.27 -44.25
N ASN A 663 -40.05 -5.27 -44.59
CA ASN A 663 -41.22 -5.88 -43.95
C ASN A 663 -40.94 -6.81 -42.74
N GLN A 664 -40.55 -6.23 -41.61
CA GLN A 664 -40.67 -6.86 -40.31
C GLN A 664 -41.84 -6.23 -39.55
N SER A 665 -42.50 -7.01 -38.70
CA SER A 665 -43.53 -6.51 -37.79
C SER A 665 -42.93 -5.46 -36.86
N SER A 666 -43.62 -4.33 -36.71
CA SER A 666 -43.25 -3.30 -35.75
C SER A 666 -43.08 -3.92 -34.35
N PRO A 667 -42.02 -3.56 -33.59
CA PRO A 667 -41.87 -3.97 -32.20
C PRO A 667 -43.11 -3.62 -31.38
N SER A 668 -43.42 -4.42 -30.35
CA SER A 668 -44.55 -4.18 -29.44
C SER A 668 -44.41 -2.82 -28.75
N ASN A 669 -45.52 -2.07 -28.66
CA ASN A 669 -45.62 -0.78 -27.95
C ASN A 669 -45.78 -0.91 -26.43
N GLU A 670 -45.43 -2.05 -25.85
CA GLU A 670 -45.46 -2.22 -24.39
C GLU A 670 -44.41 -1.29 -23.76
N THR A 671 -44.85 -0.46 -22.83
CA THR A 671 -44.02 0.48 -22.08
C THR A 671 -43.72 -0.12 -20.72
N TRP A 672 -42.45 -0.40 -20.47
CA TRP A 672 -41.94 -0.94 -19.21
C TRP A 672 -41.24 0.20 -18.46
N THR A 673 -41.54 0.36 -17.17
CA THR A 673 -40.85 1.33 -16.31
C THR A 673 -39.74 0.65 -15.53
N LEU A 674 -38.55 1.27 -15.49
CA LEU A 674 -37.48 0.84 -14.60
C LEU A 674 -37.82 1.22 -13.17
N ASP A 675 -37.64 0.27 -12.26
CA ASP A 675 -37.55 0.57 -10.83
C ASP A 675 -36.12 1.03 -10.53
N GLY A 676 -35.87 2.33 -10.74
CA GLY A 676 -34.55 2.92 -10.59
C GLY A 676 -33.97 2.73 -9.19
N TRP A 677 -34.82 2.68 -8.15
CA TRP A 677 -34.38 2.47 -6.76
C TRP A 677 -33.84 1.05 -6.55
N ARG A 678 -34.54 0.03 -7.07
CA ARG A 678 -34.09 -1.36 -6.96
C ARG A 678 -32.82 -1.64 -7.76
N LEU A 679 -32.62 -0.95 -8.88
CA LEU A 679 -31.42 -1.11 -9.72
C LEU A 679 -30.21 -0.33 -9.21
N ASP A 680 -30.43 0.77 -8.48
CA ASP A 680 -29.37 1.69 -8.06
C ASP A 680 -28.27 1.01 -7.24
N LYS A 681 -28.64 0.08 -6.36
CA LYS A 681 -27.68 -0.67 -5.52
C LYS A 681 -26.63 -1.43 -6.33
N TYR A 682 -26.92 -1.80 -7.58
CA TYR A 682 -26.00 -2.55 -8.44
C TYR A 682 -24.98 -1.66 -9.15
N LYS A 683 -25.09 -0.32 -9.10
CA LYS A 683 -24.21 0.59 -9.85
C LYS A 683 -22.84 0.78 -9.19
N PHE A 684 -22.76 0.75 -7.86
CA PHE A 684 -21.59 1.20 -7.09
C PHE A 684 -20.28 0.47 -7.40
N LEU A 685 -20.31 -0.86 -7.52
CA LEU A 685 -19.12 -1.64 -7.87
C LEU A 685 -18.74 -1.48 -9.36
N PRO A 686 -19.65 -1.68 -10.34
CA PRO A 686 -19.27 -1.59 -11.75
C PRO A 686 -18.93 -0.16 -12.17
N MET A 687 -19.47 0.89 -11.53
CA MET A 687 -19.05 2.26 -11.84
C MET A 687 -17.59 2.53 -11.51
N ILE A 688 -17.06 1.94 -10.43
CA ILE A 688 -15.66 2.11 -10.05
C ILE A 688 -14.76 1.36 -11.04
N GLU A 689 -15.13 0.13 -11.39
CA GLU A 689 -14.43 -0.70 -12.38
C GLU A 689 -14.42 -0.02 -13.77
N LYS A 690 -15.56 0.54 -14.20
CA LYS A 690 -15.69 1.26 -15.46
C LYS A 690 -14.94 2.59 -15.46
N ALA A 691 -15.01 3.38 -14.38
CA ALA A 691 -14.28 4.64 -14.25
C ALA A 691 -12.77 4.42 -14.35
N TRP A 692 -12.24 3.42 -13.65
CA TRP A 692 -10.83 3.04 -13.73
C TRP A 692 -10.46 2.61 -15.15
N THR A 693 -11.26 1.75 -15.77
CA THR A 693 -10.99 1.23 -17.13
C THR A 693 -10.96 2.35 -18.16
N MET A 694 -11.89 3.31 -18.06
CA MET A 694 -11.98 4.44 -19.00
C MET A 694 -10.91 5.50 -18.77
N ARG A 695 -10.52 5.71 -17.52
CA ARG A 695 -9.59 6.79 -17.10
C ARG A 695 -8.66 6.25 -16.01
N PRO A 696 -7.68 5.39 -16.35
CA PRO A 696 -6.82 4.75 -15.36
C PRO A 696 -5.82 5.74 -14.74
N HIS A 697 -5.32 5.41 -13.55
CA HIS A 697 -4.23 6.11 -12.85
C HIS A 697 -4.50 7.56 -12.41
N LYS A 698 -5.74 8.04 -12.47
CA LYS A 698 -6.14 9.32 -11.85
C LYS A 698 -5.87 9.26 -10.34
N ARG A 699 -5.40 10.37 -9.74
CA ARG A 699 -5.04 10.38 -8.30
C ARG A 699 -6.26 10.11 -7.42
N TRP A 700 -7.40 10.66 -7.80
CA TRP A 700 -8.66 10.52 -7.10
C TRP A 700 -9.80 10.24 -8.07
N TYR A 701 -10.74 9.41 -7.65
CA TYR A 701 -12.04 9.21 -8.30
C TYR A 701 -13.11 9.76 -7.37
N PHE A 702 -13.88 10.73 -7.85
CA PHE A 702 -14.87 11.45 -7.06
C PHE A 702 -16.27 11.16 -7.60
N PHE A 703 -17.09 10.48 -6.80
CA PHE A 703 -18.41 9.98 -7.18
C PHE A 703 -19.48 10.83 -6.52
N TYR A 704 -20.50 11.24 -7.27
CA TYR A 704 -21.61 12.07 -6.78
C TYR A 704 -22.88 11.87 -7.61
N GLU A 705 -24.02 12.32 -7.07
CA GLU A 705 -25.35 12.14 -7.69
C GLU A 705 -25.88 13.43 -8.35
N THR A 706 -26.98 13.31 -9.09
CA THR A 706 -27.60 14.43 -9.83
C THR A 706 -28.20 15.50 -8.94
N ASP A 707 -28.58 15.19 -7.71
CA ASP A 707 -29.06 16.15 -6.71
C ASP A 707 -27.99 16.52 -5.67
N THR A 708 -26.72 16.24 -5.95
CA THR A 708 -25.59 16.65 -5.12
C THR A 708 -24.86 17.82 -5.73
N TYR A 709 -24.90 18.96 -5.03
CA TYR A 709 -24.09 20.12 -5.40
C TYR A 709 -22.67 19.94 -4.88
N VAL A 710 -21.66 20.16 -5.73
CA VAL A 710 -20.24 19.99 -5.41
C VAL A 710 -19.52 21.33 -5.49
N VAL A 711 -18.90 21.75 -4.39
CA VAL A 711 -18.03 22.93 -4.32
C VAL A 711 -16.62 22.53 -4.75
N TRP A 712 -16.39 22.53 -6.06
CA TRP A 712 -15.16 21.99 -6.64
C TRP A 712 -13.88 22.67 -6.15
N ASP A 713 -13.92 23.97 -5.81
CA ASP A 713 -12.76 24.66 -5.22
C ASP A 713 -12.28 23.96 -3.95
N ASN A 714 -13.23 23.70 -3.04
CA ASN A 714 -12.93 23.07 -1.77
C ASN A 714 -12.50 21.61 -1.98
N VAL A 715 -13.07 20.91 -2.96
CA VAL A 715 -12.65 19.54 -3.32
C VAL A 715 -11.20 19.52 -3.80
N PHE A 716 -10.78 20.44 -4.68
CA PHE A 716 -9.38 20.53 -5.13
C PHE A 716 -8.44 20.85 -3.97
N ARG A 717 -8.79 21.82 -3.11
CA ARG A 717 -8.00 22.17 -1.92
C ARG A 717 -7.87 20.98 -0.97
N PHE A 718 -8.97 20.27 -0.70
CA PHE A 718 -9.02 19.16 0.23
C PHE A 718 -8.19 17.96 -0.26
N LEU A 719 -8.51 17.45 -1.45
CA LEU A 719 -7.84 16.27 -2.00
C LEU A 719 -6.39 16.55 -2.42
N GLY A 720 -6.02 17.81 -2.65
CA GLY A 720 -4.66 18.23 -2.97
C GLY A 720 -3.68 18.06 -1.80
N ASN A 721 -4.20 18.04 -0.57
CA ASN A 721 -3.42 17.89 0.66
C ASN A 721 -3.33 16.45 1.17
N LEU A 722 -3.96 15.49 0.47
CA LEU A 722 -3.99 14.09 0.87
C LEU A 722 -3.12 13.21 -0.06
N ASP A 723 -2.51 12.18 0.53
CA ASP A 723 -1.65 11.24 -0.21
C ASP A 723 -2.49 10.21 -0.97
N HIS A 724 -2.62 10.42 -2.26
CA HIS A 724 -3.37 9.56 -3.17
C HIS A 724 -2.76 8.15 -3.40
N ASP A 725 -1.52 7.90 -2.94
CA ASP A 725 -0.90 6.56 -2.94
C ASP A 725 -1.13 5.80 -1.63
N SER A 726 -1.83 6.43 -0.67
CA SER A 726 -2.39 5.77 0.50
C SER A 726 -3.86 5.37 0.24
N PRO A 727 -4.35 4.21 0.74
CA PRO A 727 -5.67 3.68 0.43
C PRO A 727 -6.79 4.45 1.16
N HIS A 728 -7.10 5.64 0.69
CA HIS A 728 -8.17 6.47 1.23
C HIS A 728 -9.54 6.10 0.63
N TYR A 729 -10.50 5.87 1.54
CA TYR A 729 -11.94 5.87 1.29
C TYR A 729 -12.58 6.99 2.11
N ILE A 730 -13.14 7.99 1.43
CA ILE A 730 -13.52 9.28 2.04
C ILE A 730 -14.99 9.54 1.76
N GLY A 731 -15.75 9.93 2.79
CA GLY A 731 -17.11 10.45 2.63
C GLY A 731 -17.82 10.68 3.96
N SER A 732 -19.14 10.86 3.91
CA SER A 732 -19.97 11.02 5.12
C SER A 732 -20.19 9.66 5.79
N PRO A 733 -19.76 9.44 7.04
CA PRO A 733 -19.90 8.16 7.73
C PRO A 733 -21.35 7.77 7.98
N SER A 734 -21.66 6.49 7.74
CA SER A 734 -22.93 5.85 8.07
C SER A 734 -22.69 4.42 8.56
N PRO A 735 -23.46 3.95 9.57
CA PRO A 735 -23.31 2.61 10.12
C PRO A 735 -23.85 1.56 9.14
N GLY A 736 -23.02 0.60 8.78
CA GLY A 736 -23.30 -0.51 7.88
C GLY A 736 -23.61 -1.82 8.59
N ARG A 737 -23.25 -2.95 7.98
CA ARG A 737 -23.59 -4.30 8.45
C ARG A 737 -22.97 -4.59 9.82
N HIS A 738 -23.75 -5.25 10.70
CA HIS A 738 -23.33 -5.76 12.01
C HIS A 738 -22.87 -7.22 11.90
N ARG A 739 -21.75 -7.56 12.55
CA ARG A 739 -21.26 -8.94 12.65
C ARG A 739 -21.86 -9.61 13.87
N ARG A 740 -22.98 -10.34 13.72
CA ARG A 740 -23.35 -11.39 14.68
C ARG A 740 -22.69 -12.69 14.26
N GLU A 741 -21.62 -13.07 14.93
CA GLU A 741 -21.19 -14.46 14.89
C GLU A 741 -22.20 -15.30 15.68
N ALA A 742 -22.67 -16.39 15.08
CA ALA A 742 -23.63 -17.27 15.74
C ALA A 742 -22.97 -17.94 16.95
N GLY A 743 -23.25 -17.44 18.15
CA GLY A 743 -22.90 -18.07 19.42
C GLY A 743 -21.85 -17.35 20.28
N ASP A 744 -21.54 -16.07 20.02
CA ASP A 744 -20.60 -15.29 20.84
C ASP A 744 -21.31 -14.13 21.57
N ASP A 745 -21.03 -13.96 22.87
CA ASP A 745 -21.55 -12.89 23.74
C ASP A 745 -20.67 -11.60 23.66
N GLY A 746 -19.81 -11.51 22.63
CA GLY A 746 -18.94 -10.37 22.36
C GLY A 746 -19.68 -9.17 21.74
N PRO A 747 -19.13 -7.95 21.81
CA PRO A 747 -19.87 -6.76 21.40
C PRO A 747 -19.93 -6.59 19.87
N ASP A 748 -20.98 -5.91 19.42
CA ASP A 748 -21.48 -5.91 18.04
C ASP A 748 -20.62 -5.00 17.17
N THR A 749 -19.73 -5.54 16.33
CA THR A 749 -18.81 -4.69 15.56
C THR A 749 -19.45 -4.22 14.25
N THR A 750 -19.82 -2.95 14.20
CA THR A 750 -20.44 -2.28 13.06
C THR A 750 -19.39 -1.86 12.02
N THR A 751 -19.59 -2.27 10.76
CA THR A 751 -18.81 -1.73 9.63
C THR A 751 -19.30 -0.32 9.26
N TRP A 752 -18.43 0.54 8.74
CA TRP A 752 -18.77 1.92 8.34
C TRP A 752 -18.64 2.10 6.84
N PHE A 753 -19.57 2.84 6.23
CA PHE A 753 -19.54 3.18 4.81
C PHE A 753 -19.78 4.67 4.59
N ALA A 754 -19.28 5.20 3.47
CA ALA A 754 -19.60 6.54 3.03
C ALA A 754 -21.01 6.53 2.42
N ASN A 755 -21.91 7.35 2.96
CA ASN A 755 -23.22 7.58 2.36
C ASN A 755 -23.05 8.02 0.90
N GLY A 756 -23.63 7.27 -0.03
CA GLY A 756 -23.47 7.51 -1.47
C GLY A 756 -24.05 8.84 -1.94
N GLY A 757 -25.12 9.32 -1.28
CA GLY A 757 -25.84 10.53 -1.64
C GLY A 757 -24.94 11.76 -1.69
N PRO A 758 -24.31 12.19 -0.58
CA PRO A 758 -23.30 13.27 -0.55
C PRO A 758 -22.10 13.09 -1.46
N GLY A 759 -21.94 11.92 -2.05
CA GLY A 759 -20.76 11.53 -2.77
C GLY A 759 -19.64 11.02 -1.87
N PHE A 760 -18.65 10.42 -2.52
CA PHE A 760 -17.47 9.86 -1.87
C PHE A 760 -16.27 9.93 -2.81
N ALA A 761 -15.07 9.85 -2.24
CA ALA A 761 -13.83 9.83 -2.99
C ALA A 761 -13.01 8.57 -2.68
N LEU A 762 -12.43 8.00 -3.72
CA LEU A 762 -11.45 6.93 -3.63
C LEU A 762 -10.11 7.40 -4.18
N SER A 763 -9.05 7.17 -3.42
CA SER A 763 -7.67 7.33 -3.90
C SER A 763 -7.34 6.32 -4.98
N ARG A 764 -6.30 6.61 -5.78
CA ARG A 764 -5.73 5.67 -6.76
C ARG A 764 -5.45 4.31 -6.11
N GLU A 765 -4.77 4.31 -4.97
CA GLU A 765 -4.42 3.07 -4.27
C GLU A 765 -5.67 2.32 -3.79
N ALA A 766 -6.71 3.02 -3.31
CA ALA A 766 -7.96 2.36 -2.91
C ALA A 766 -8.67 1.67 -4.08
N VAL A 767 -8.73 2.33 -5.25
CA VAL A 767 -9.31 1.74 -6.47
C VAL A 767 -8.46 0.56 -6.96
N MET A 768 -7.13 0.68 -6.94
CA MET A 768 -6.23 -0.40 -7.35
C MET A 768 -6.38 -1.64 -6.46
N ARG A 769 -6.43 -1.48 -5.12
CA ARG A 769 -6.69 -2.58 -4.19
C ARG A 769 -8.04 -3.23 -4.40
N LEU A 770 -9.07 -2.40 -4.63
CA LEU A 770 -10.42 -2.89 -4.87
C LEU A 770 -10.52 -3.70 -6.16
N LEU A 771 -9.87 -3.25 -7.24
CA LEU A 771 -9.90 -3.88 -8.56
C LEU A 771 -8.84 -4.97 -8.75
N HIS A 772 -7.94 -5.19 -7.78
CA HIS A 772 -6.95 -6.23 -7.86
C HIS A 772 -7.61 -7.59 -8.08
N ARG A 773 -7.12 -8.30 -9.10
CA ARG A 773 -7.54 -9.65 -9.50
C ARG A 773 -6.29 -10.51 -9.64
N GLN A 774 -6.36 -11.74 -9.16
CA GLN A 774 -5.28 -12.71 -9.39
C GLN A 774 -5.22 -13.09 -10.87
N SER A 775 -4.01 -13.08 -11.43
CA SER A 775 -3.72 -13.56 -12.78
C SER A 775 -3.15 -14.97 -12.76
N GLY A 776 -3.54 -15.77 -13.75
CA GLY A 776 -3.06 -17.12 -13.96
C GLY A 776 -1.77 -17.15 -14.75
N ARG A 777 -1.26 -18.37 -14.97
CA ARG A 777 0.02 -18.63 -15.64
C ARG A 777 0.10 -18.06 -17.06
N ASP A 778 -1.05 -17.86 -17.71
CA ASP A 778 -1.16 -17.33 -19.07
C ASP A 778 -1.37 -15.80 -19.10
N GLY A 779 -1.38 -15.14 -17.93
CA GLY A 779 -1.68 -13.71 -17.78
C GLY A 779 -3.17 -13.37 -17.71
N ASP A 780 -4.05 -14.34 -17.96
CA ASP A 780 -5.50 -14.18 -17.83
C ASP A 780 -5.92 -14.09 -16.35
N PHE A 781 -6.86 -13.20 -16.03
CA PHE A 781 -7.42 -13.13 -14.69
C PHE A 781 -8.16 -14.43 -14.33
N ILE A 782 -7.72 -15.10 -13.25
CA ILE A 782 -8.39 -16.28 -12.69
C ILE A 782 -9.58 -15.85 -11.82
N GLU A 783 -9.42 -14.75 -11.10
CA GLU A 783 -10.50 -14.21 -10.29
C GLU A 783 -11.51 -13.47 -11.16
N ALA A 784 -12.79 -13.58 -10.79
CA ALA A 784 -13.84 -12.84 -11.45
C ALA A 784 -13.66 -11.30 -11.29
N PRO A 785 -14.20 -10.48 -12.20
CA PRO A 785 -14.24 -9.02 -12.05
C PRO A 785 -14.88 -8.60 -10.73
N LEU A 786 -14.59 -7.37 -10.26
CA LEU A 786 -15.05 -6.87 -8.94
C LEU A 786 -16.54 -7.14 -8.73
N THR A 787 -17.32 -6.77 -9.74
CA THR A 787 -18.77 -6.84 -9.70
C THR A 787 -19.31 -8.29 -9.64
N GLN A 788 -18.58 -9.23 -10.24
CA GLN A 788 -18.95 -10.65 -10.22
C GLN A 788 -18.53 -11.35 -8.91
N ARG A 789 -17.47 -10.90 -8.24
CA ARG A 789 -17.03 -11.50 -6.96
C ARG A 789 -18.04 -11.29 -5.83
N TRP A 790 -18.72 -10.15 -5.82
CA TRP A 790 -19.63 -9.74 -4.74
C TRP A 790 -21.10 -9.84 -5.13
N LEU A 791 -21.36 -10.65 -6.15
CA LEU A 791 -22.63 -10.76 -6.83
C LEU A 791 -23.77 -11.16 -5.89
N ASP A 792 -23.56 -12.19 -5.06
CA ASP A 792 -24.58 -12.70 -4.15
C ASP A 792 -24.89 -11.69 -3.03
N LEU A 793 -23.88 -10.96 -2.56
CA LEU A 793 -24.02 -10.00 -1.47
C LEU A 793 -24.88 -8.77 -1.87
N LEU A 794 -24.77 -8.33 -3.12
CA LEU A 794 -25.57 -7.23 -3.68
C LEU A 794 -27.07 -7.57 -3.79
N ARG A 795 -27.40 -8.86 -3.93
CA ARG A 795 -28.81 -9.31 -4.01
C ARG A 795 -29.53 -9.11 -2.68
N ASP A 796 -28.87 -9.47 -1.58
CA ASP A 796 -29.48 -9.57 -0.26
C ASP A 796 -29.43 -8.27 0.57
N ASP A 797 -28.72 -7.24 0.10
CA ASP A 797 -28.65 -5.93 0.74
C ASP A 797 -29.58 -4.91 0.07
N CYS A 798 -30.02 -3.92 0.84
CA CYS A 798 -30.83 -2.80 0.34
C CYS A 798 -30.00 -1.79 -0.43
N CYS A 799 -28.69 -1.69 -0.12
CA CYS A 799 -27.96 -0.45 -0.25
C CYS A 799 -26.56 -0.70 -0.82
N GLY A 800 -26.30 -0.21 -2.04
CA GLY A 800 -25.06 -0.49 -2.78
C GLY A 800 -23.82 0.17 -2.20
N ASP A 801 -23.99 1.32 -1.56
CA ASP A 801 -22.94 2.04 -0.82
C ASP A 801 -22.53 1.32 0.48
N SER A 802 -23.49 0.72 1.20
CA SER A 802 -23.22 -0.20 2.32
C SER A 802 -22.37 -1.40 1.85
N ILE A 803 -22.71 -1.99 0.70
CA ILE A 803 -21.91 -3.07 0.11
C ILE A 803 -20.53 -2.58 -0.31
N LEU A 804 -20.41 -1.41 -0.94
CA LEU A 804 -19.11 -0.83 -1.27
C LEU A 804 -18.24 -0.67 -0.02
N GLY A 805 -18.80 -0.14 1.08
CA GLY A 805 -18.09 -0.02 2.35
C GLY A 805 -17.66 -1.38 2.92
N TRP A 806 -18.52 -2.39 2.83
CA TRP A 806 -18.17 -3.77 3.22
C TRP A 806 -17.04 -4.34 2.37
N VAL A 807 -17.11 -4.18 1.05
CA VAL A 807 -16.10 -4.70 0.12
C VAL A 807 -14.76 -4.01 0.37
N LEU A 808 -14.75 -2.67 0.52
CA LEU A 808 -13.54 -1.91 0.86
C LEU A 808 -12.96 -2.35 2.21
N HIS A 809 -13.81 -2.53 3.22
CA HIS A 809 -13.39 -3.06 4.51
C HIS A 809 -12.77 -4.46 4.38
N SER A 810 -13.35 -5.33 3.54
CA SER A 810 -12.85 -6.69 3.31
C SER A 810 -11.44 -6.72 2.69
N VAL A 811 -11.07 -5.70 1.92
CA VAL A 811 -9.72 -5.52 1.34
C VAL A 811 -8.82 -4.62 2.20
N GLY A 812 -9.19 -4.40 3.47
CA GLY A 812 -8.38 -3.69 4.47
C GLY A 812 -8.46 -2.17 4.41
N ILE A 813 -9.49 -1.62 3.76
CA ILE A 813 -9.71 -0.17 3.61
C ILE A 813 -10.89 0.25 4.49
N THR A 814 -10.60 0.98 5.58
CA THR A 814 -11.65 1.52 6.45
C THR A 814 -12.05 2.92 6.00
N LEU A 815 -13.32 3.28 6.23
CA LEU A 815 -13.81 4.63 5.95
C LEU A 815 -13.06 5.68 6.78
N SER A 816 -12.62 6.73 6.11
CA SER A 816 -12.24 8.01 6.70
C SER A 816 -13.46 8.93 6.68
N GLY A 817 -14.14 9.08 7.83
CA GLY A 817 -15.37 9.86 7.92
C GLY A 817 -15.11 11.37 7.97
N TYR A 818 -15.60 12.10 6.97
CA TYR A 818 -15.40 13.56 6.85
C TYR A 818 -16.75 14.30 6.84
N TRP A 819 -17.65 13.96 7.75
CA TRP A 819 -18.78 14.84 8.05
C TRP A 819 -18.29 16.06 8.82
N PRO A 820 -18.84 17.26 8.60
CA PRO A 820 -19.88 17.62 7.64
C PRO A 820 -19.34 18.07 6.27
N LEU A 821 -18.03 18.05 6.00
CA LEU A 821 -17.46 18.41 4.68
C LEU A 821 -18.24 17.73 3.53
N PHE A 822 -18.53 16.44 3.67
CA PHE A 822 -19.53 15.74 2.87
C PHE A 822 -20.88 15.81 3.57
N ASN A 823 -21.78 16.70 3.13
CA ASN A 823 -23.01 16.97 3.88
C ASN A 823 -24.25 16.23 3.32
N PRO A 824 -24.94 15.43 4.16
CA PRO A 824 -26.16 14.69 3.79
C PRO A 824 -27.44 15.51 3.79
N HIS A 825 -27.41 16.73 4.32
CA HIS A 825 -28.58 17.61 4.30
C HIS A 825 -28.75 18.29 2.94
N SER A 826 -30.02 18.49 2.54
CA SER A 826 -30.35 19.51 1.53
C SER A 826 -29.83 20.87 1.96
N LEU A 827 -29.50 21.72 1.00
CA LEU A 827 -29.07 23.10 1.25
C LEU A 827 -29.99 23.83 2.26
N HIS A 828 -31.30 23.65 2.12
CA HIS A 828 -32.31 24.20 3.02
C HIS A 828 -32.38 23.49 4.39
N GLY A 829 -31.92 22.25 4.45
CA GLY A 829 -31.96 21.40 5.62
C GLY A 829 -30.71 21.47 6.50
N ILE A 830 -29.67 22.23 6.12
CA ILE A 830 -28.41 22.35 6.88
C ILE A 830 -28.69 23.00 8.25
N PRO A 831 -28.32 22.34 9.37
CA PRO A 831 -28.44 22.89 10.72
C PRO A 831 -27.23 23.75 11.09
N PHE A 832 -27.29 25.03 10.71
CA PHE A 832 -26.24 25.99 11.04
C PHE A 832 -26.10 26.12 12.56
N SER A 833 -24.93 25.71 13.04
CA SER A 833 -24.53 25.66 14.44
C SER A 833 -23.00 25.60 14.50
N GLY A 834 -22.42 25.65 15.70
CA GLY A 834 -20.96 25.60 15.89
C GLY A 834 -20.29 24.36 15.30
N THR A 835 -21.01 23.25 15.11
CA THR A 835 -20.46 22.02 14.50
C THR A 835 -20.27 22.10 12.99
N TYR A 836 -20.88 23.08 12.31
CA TYR A 836 -20.75 23.31 10.87
C TYR A 836 -19.97 24.60 10.56
N TRP A 837 -20.22 25.65 11.34
CA TRP A 837 -20.01 27.04 10.97
C TRP A 837 -18.69 27.37 10.25
N CYS A 838 -17.55 27.02 10.84
CA CYS A 838 -16.22 27.37 10.31
C CYS A 838 -15.57 26.29 9.45
N GLN A 839 -16.35 25.31 9.00
CA GLN A 839 -15.85 24.17 8.23
C GLN A 839 -16.13 24.37 6.73
N PRO A 840 -15.22 23.95 5.84
CA PRO A 840 -15.47 24.01 4.41
C PRO A 840 -16.59 23.08 3.96
N VAL A 841 -17.41 23.54 3.00
CA VAL A 841 -18.46 22.72 2.37
C VAL A 841 -17.87 22.04 1.13
N LEU A 842 -17.81 20.70 1.06
CA LEU A 842 -17.42 20.00 -0.17
C LEU A 842 -18.65 19.65 -1.01
N THR A 843 -19.66 19.04 -0.38
CA THR A 843 -20.85 18.59 -1.07
C THR A 843 -22.12 18.84 -0.27
N MET A 844 -23.25 19.00 -0.96
CA MET A 844 -24.58 19.12 -0.38
C MET A 844 -25.57 18.26 -1.16
N HIS A 845 -26.02 17.19 -0.52
CA HIS A 845 -26.97 16.24 -1.10
C HIS A 845 -28.41 16.76 -1.09
N LYS A 846 -29.26 16.35 -2.04
CA LYS A 846 -30.67 16.79 -2.16
C LYS A 846 -30.83 18.30 -2.33
N THR A 847 -29.89 18.95 -3.01
CA THR A 847 -30.03 20.37 -3.37
C THR A 847 -31.08 20.49 -4.48
N LYS A 848 -32.03 21.41 -4.34
CA LYS A 848 -33.11 21.55 -5.31
C LYS A 848 -32.57 22.09 -6.64
N PRO A 849 -33.12 21.67 -7.79
CA PRO A 849 -32.68 22.11 -9.12
C PRO A 849 -32.50 23.63 -9.27
N ASP A 850 -33.49 24.40 -8.80
CA ASP A 850 -33.43 25.87 -8.88
C ASP A 850 -32.36 26.49 -7.99
N ASP A 851 -32.07 25.87 -6.85
CA ASP A 851 -31.07 26.36 -5.93
C ASP A 851 -29.66 26.04 -6.43
N MET A 852 -29.42 24.88 -7.06
CA MET A 852 -28.12 24.54 -7.64
C MET A 852 -27.63 25.61 -8.64
N ARG A 853 -28.51 26.03 -9.54
CA ARG A 853 -28.19 27.06 -10.56
C ARG A 853 -27.93 28.44 -9.95
N LYS A 854 -28.68 28.82 -8.90
CA LYS A 854 -28.51 30.10 -8.20
C LYS A 854 -27.25 30.07 -7.34
N LEU A 855 -27.02 28.97 -6.63
CA LEU A 855 -25.90 28.76 -5.74
C LEU A 855 -24.58 28.81 -6.52
N TRP A 856 -24.51 28.20 -7.71
CA TRP A 856 -23.31 28.29 -8.55
C TRP A 856 -22.94 29.72 -8.92
N ARG A 857 -23.92 30.52 -9.35
CA ARG A 857 -23.70 31.93 -9.69
C ARG A 857 -23.30 32.76 -8.47
N TRP A 858 -23.90 32.45 -7.32
CA TRP A 858 -23.59 33.10 -6.05
C TRP A 858 -22.18 32.73 -5.55
N GLU A 859 -21.79 31.45 -5.61
CA GLU A 859 -20.46 30.95 -5.22
C GLU A 859 -19.37 31.68 -6.00
N GLN A 860 -19.55 31.82 -7.32
CA GLN A 860 -18.56 32.49 -8.16
C GLN A 860 -18.32 33.95 -7.76
N GLY A 861 -19.37 34.67 -7.35
CA GLY A 861 -19.26 36.06 -6.90
C GLY A 861 -18.58 36.24 -5.54
N ARG A 862 -18.40 35.16 -4.78
CA ARG A 862 -17.85 35.16 -3.42
C ARG A 862 -16.53 34.42 -3.29
N ARG A 863 -15.98 33.93 -4.40
CA ARG A 863 -14.73 33.19 -4.41
C ARG A 863 -13.56 34.07 -3.98
N ILE A 864 -12.89 33.67 -2.92
CA ILE A 864 -11.70 34.32 -2.38
C ILE A 864 -10.52 33.36 -2.58
N SER A 865 -9.35 33.88 -2.99
CA SER A 865 -8.22 33.03 -3.36
C SER A 865 -7.68 32.24 -2.16
N ASP A 866 -7.61 32.81 -0.98
CA ASP A 866 -7.02 32.24 0.24
C ASP A 866 -8.05 31.71 1.25
N LYS A 867 -9.36 31.95 1.04
CA LYS A 867 -10.44 31.43 1.89
C LYS A 867 -11.33 30.43 1.11
N PRO A 868 -11.42 29.15 1.52
CA PRO A 868 -12.42 28.22 0.96
C PRO A 868 -13.84 28.62 1.36
N LEU A 869 -14.84 28.16 0.62
CA LEU A 869 -16.25 28.44 0.97
C LEU A 869 -16.65 27.69 2.26
N LEU A 870 -17.02 28.42 3.31
CA LEU A 870 -17.42 27.85 4.60
C LEU A 870 -18.95 27.80 4.74
N TYR A 871 -19.44 27.05 5.73
CA TYR A 871 -20.85 27.10 6.11
C TYR A 871 -21.30 28.49 6.59
N GLU A 872 -20.41 29.27 7.23
CA GLU A 872 -20.63 30.69 7.54
C GLU A 872 -21.01 31.48 6.29
N ASP A 873 -20.26 31.31 5.18
CA ASP A 873 -20.55 32.03 3.94
C ASP A 873 -21.87 31.52 3.33
N LEU A 874 -22.08 30.20 3.32
CA LEU A 874 -23.26 29.56 2.76
C LEU A 874 -24.56 29.97 3.46
N TYR A 875 -24.49 30.28 4.76
CA TYR A 875 -25.61 30.77 5.54
C TYR A 875 -26.26 32.01 4.91
N GLU A 876 -25.45 32.91 4.34
CA GLU A 876 -25.93 34.17 3.74
C GLU A 876 -26.83 33.93 2.52
N PHE A 877 -26.61 32.85 1.75
CA PHE A 877 -27.35 32.52 0.53
C PHE A 877 -28.88 32.46 0.74
N HIS A 878 -29.35 31.96 1.89
CA HIS A 878 -30.78 31.85 2.20
C HIS A 878 -31.30 32.91 3.17
N HIS A 879 -30.40 33.63 3.85
CA HIS A 879 -30.76 34.44 5.00
C HIS A 879 -30.52 35.95 4.81
N GLU A 880 -30.25 36.42 3.59
CA GLU A 880 -30.11 37.87 3.30
C GLU A 880 -31.46 38.63 3.20
N ASN A 881 -32.58 37.95 2.91
CA ASN A 881 -33.94 38.55 2.84
C ASN A 881 -34.92 37.74 3.70
N ARG A 882 -35.10 38.15 4.97
CA ARG A 882 -35.77 37.32 5.98
C ARG A 882 -37.20 37.77 6.27
N ASP A 883 -38.18 36.94 5.93
CA ASP A 883 -39.48 36.96 6.57
C ASP A 883 -39.34 36.46 8.03
N LEU A 884 -39.88 37.17 9.01
CA LEU A 884 -39.80 36.80 10.45
C LEU A 884 -40.46 35.43 10.75
N TYR A 885 -41.35 34.98 9.86
CA TYR A 885 -41.96 33.66 9.92
C TYR A 885 -42.46 33.25 8.53
N LEU A 886 -42.53 31.94 8.28
CA LEU A 886 -43.09 31.36 7.08
C LEU A 886 -44.31 30.49 7.42
N ARG A 887 -45.32 30.52 6.54
CA ARG A 887 -46.53 29.69 6.61
C ARG A 887 -46.40 28.52 5.65
N ASP A 888 -47.03 27.40 6.01
CA ASP A 888 -46.94 26.14 5.28
C ASP A 888 -45.49 25.72 5.08
N TRP A 889 -44.72 25.86 6.16
CA TRP A 889 -43.27 25.75 6.16
C TRP A 889 -42.81 25.04 7.42
N ASP A 890 -41.86 24.13 7.27
CA ASP A 890 -41.27 23.35 8.34
C ASP A 890 -39.74 23.55 8.38
N ASN A 891 -39.26 24.24 9.43
CA ASN A 891 -37.85 24.44 9.74
C ASN A 891 -37.30 23.46 10.80
N CYS A 892 -38.07 22.44 11.17
CA CYS A 892 -37.81 21.58 12.33
C CYS A 892 -36.91 20.37 12.10
N CYS A 893 -36.56 19.83 13.27
CA CYS A 893 -36.40 18.42 13.64
C CYS A 893 -34.97 17.91 13.60
N TRP A 894 -34.05 18.87 13.51
CA TRP A 894 -32.69 18.70 14.01
C TRP A 894 -32.64 19.34 15.40
N ASP A 895 -31.93 18.72 16.34
CA ASP A 895 -31.75 19.17 17.74
C ASP A 895 -33.00 19.67 18.47
N GLU A 896 -34.17 19.18 18.05
CA GLU A 896 -35.45 19.63 18.55
C GLU A 896 -35.64 19.32 20.02
N TYR A 897 -36.38 20.18 20.69
CA TYR A 897 -36.87 19.91 22.03
C TYR A 897 -38.28 20.45 22.21
N ARG A 898 -38.98 19.84 23.16
CA ARG A 898 -40.40 20.09 23.37
C ARG A 898 -40.60 21.47 23.98
N GLY A 899 -41.28 22.34 23.24
CA GLY A 899 -41.84 23.59 23.75
C GLY A 899 -43.21 23.38 24.42
N PRO A 900 -43.82 24.44 24.97
CA PRO A 900 -45.12 24.35 25.61
C PRO A 900 -46.25 24.07 24.60
N THR A 901 -47.30 23.40 25.05
CA THR A 901 -48.56 23.33 24.29
C THR A 901 -49.28 24.67 24.40
N VAL A 902 -49.50 25.34 23.26
CA VAL A 902 -50.08 26.69 23.22
C VAL A 902 -51.18 26.78 22.16
N SER A 903 -52.09 27.74 22.32
CA SER A 903 -53.27 27.87 21.46
C SER A 903 -53.02 28.60 20.14
N SER A 904 -51.86 29.25 19.96
CA SER A 904 -51.55 30.06 18.78
C SER A 904 -50.05 30.16 18.48
N PHE A 905 -49.70 30.48 17.22
CA PHE A 905 -48.32 30.72 16.79
C PHE A 905 -47.65 31.88 17.53
N GLY A 906 -48.39 32.95 17.85
CA GLY A 906 -47.84 34.08 18.61
C GLY A 906 -47.42 33.68 20.02
N ALA A 907 -48.23 32.87 20.71
CA ALA A 907 -47.86 32.32 22.02
C ALA A 907 -46.64 31.40 21.92
N CYS A 908 -46.48 30.68 20.81
CA CYS A 908 -45.30 29.87 20.53
C CYS A 908 -44.03 30.71 20.41
N ARG A 909 -44.13 31.86 19.73
CA ARG A 909 -43.03 32.82 19.59
C ARG A 909 -42.60 33.41 20.92
N GLU A 910 -43.55 33.87 21.74
CA GLU A 910 -43.20 34.45 23.05
C GLU A 910 -42.57 33.39 23.97
N ALA A 911 -43.07 32.14 23.93
CA ALA A 911 -42.44 31.05 24.67
C ALA A 911 -41.01 30.75 24.20
N CYS A 912 -40.74 30.80 22.89
CA CYS A 912 -39.36 30.70 22.37
C CYS A 912 -38.50 31.89 22.83
N ARG A 913 -39.06 33.10 22.89
CA ARG A 913 -38.37 34.30 23.36
C ARG A 913 -38.02 34.25 24.86
N GLU A 914 -38.79 33.54 25.67
CA GLU A 914 -38.49 33.31 27.08
C GLU A 914 -37.45 32.20 27.29
N ASP A 915 -37.34 31.27 26.35
CA ASP A 915 -36.36 30.16 26.40
C ASP A 915 -35.02 30.59 25.79
N GLU A 916 -33.96 30.66 26.58
CA GLU A 916 -32.63 31.13 26.14
C GLU A 916 -32.01 30.28 25.03
N ASN A 917 -32.37 28.99 24.92
CA ASN A 917 -31.79 28.07 23.95
C ASN A 917 -32.56 28.02 22.62
N CYS A 918 -33.69 28.71 22.51
CA CYS A 918 -34.52 28.65 21.32
C CYS A 918 -34.03 29.63 20.26
N VAL A 919 -33.44 29.13 19.17
CA VAL A 919 -33.02 29.99 18.05
C VAL A 919 -34.08 30.02 16.95
N GLN A 920 -34.89 28.97 16.83
CA GLN A 920 -36.03 28.89 15.90
C GLN A 920 -37.11 27.96 16.47
N TYR A 921 -38.33 28.08 15.96
CA TYR A 921 -39.49 27.36 16.47
C TYR A 921 -40.50 26.99 15.37
N ARG A 922 -41.18 25.86 15.56
CA ARG A 922 -42.28 25.38 14.70
C ARG A 922 -43.56 25.20 15.52
N TYR A 923 -44.68 25.64 14.95
CA TYR A 923 -46.02 25.42 15.50
C TYR A 923 -46.88 24.56 14.58
N HIS A 924 -47.47 23.51 15.14
CA HIS A 924 -48.41 22.61 14.44
C HIS A 924 -49.33 21.91 15.46
N LEU A 925 -50.64 21.89 15.20
CA LEU A 925 -51.66 21.23 16.06
C LEU A 925 -51.55 21.56 17.54
N THR A 926 -51.36 22.85 17.88
CA THR A 926 -51.13 23.38 19.25
C THR A 926 -49.82 23.00 19.92
N SER A 927 -48.96 22.24 19.23
CA SER A 927 -47.62 21.89 19.70
C SER A 927 -46.60 22.94 19.24
N CYS A 928 -45.77 23.38 20.17
CA CYS A 928 -44.54 24.10 19.87
C CYS A 928 -43.34 23.16 19.94
N VAL A 929 -42.50 23.23 18.92
CA VAL A 929 -41.20 22.57 18.90
C VAL A 929 -40.14 23.66 18.74
N PHE A 930 -39.13 23.64 19.61
CA PHE A 930 -38.02 24.57 19.60
C PHE A 930 -36.77 23.85 19.09
N MET A 931 -35.87 24.60 18.46
CA MET A 931 -34.61 24.08 17.93
C MET A 931 -33.45 24.98 18.39
N ARG A 932 -32.26 24.38 18.50
CA ARG A 932 -31.01 25.01 18.94
C ARG A 932 -30.11 25.43 17.77
N SER A 933 -30.34 24.88 16.59
CA SER A 933 -29.67 25.28 15.34
C SER A 933 -30.61 26.03 14.42
N VAL A 934 -30.03 26.81 13.51
CA VAL A 934 -30.77 27.56 12.50
C VAL A 934 -30.87 26.72 11.24
N ARG A 935 -32.09 26.50 10.76
CA ARG A 935 -32.37 25.81 9.49
C ARG A 935 -33.33 26.66 8.68
N TYR A 936 -33.12 26.70 7.37
CA TYR A 936 -34.06 27.40 6.51
C TYR A 936 -35.36 26.61 6.37
N GLY A 937 -35.30 25.28 6.20
CA GLY A 937 -36.47 24.42 6.14
C GLY A 937 -37.10 24.30 4.76
N GLU A 938 -38.28 23.69 4.70
CA GLU A 938 -38.97 23.44 3.44
C GLU A 938 -40.48 23.63 3.52
N THR A 939 -41.09 23.81 2.35
CA THR A 939 -42.54 23.88 2.22
C THR A 939 -43.19 22.60 2.71
N ARG A 940 -44.22 22.72 3.56
CA ARG A 940 -44.95 21.59 4.14
C ARG A 940 -46.45 21.83 4.07
N GLU A 941 -47.16 20.92 3.42
CA GLU A 941 -48.61 21.00 3.31
C GLU A 941 -49.30 20.80 4.68
N PRO A 942 -50.48 21.41 4.89
CA PRO A 942 -51.25 21.22 6.11
C PRO A 942 -51.62 19.75 6.30
N HIS A 943 -51.29 19.18 7.46
CA HIS A 943 -51.50 17.77 7.73
C HIS A 943 -52.08 17.56 9.13
N ILE A 944 -53.03 16.64 9.26
CA ILE A 944 -53.54 16.16 10.56
C ILE A 944 -53.25 14.66 10.59
N PRO A 945 -52.31 14.20 11.44
CA PRO A 945 -51.97 12.81 11.49
C PRO A 945 -53.13 11.99 12.06
N PRO A 946 -53.27 10.70 11.68
CA PRO A 946 -54.43 9.87 12.06
C PRO A 946 -54.69 9.79 13.57
N TYR A 947 -53.64 9.82 14.39
CA TYR A 947 -53.76 9.81 15.86
C TYR A 947 -54.31 11.11 16.46
N ALA A 948 -54.24 12.22 15.71
CA ALA A 948 -54.79 13.51 16.09
C ALA A 948 -56.15 13.78 15.41
N ALA A 949 -56.65 12.83 14.61
CA ALA A 949 -57.95 12.89 13.97
C ALA A 949 -59.04 12.34 14.91
N ASP A 950 -59.28 13.02 16.03
CA ASP A 950 -60.41 12.73 16.90
C ASP A 950 -61.71 13.26 16.25
N PRO A 951 -62.75 12.43 16.04
CA PRO A 951 -64.02 12.85 15.44
C PRO A 951 -64.75 13.96 16.22
N ASP A 952 -64.49 14.10 17.52
CA ASP A 952 -65.09 15.14 18.36
C ASP A 952 -64.26 16.44 18.41
N TRP A 953 -62.98 16.40 17.98
CA TRP A 953 -62.07 17.55 18.01
C TRP A 953 -61.94 18.24 16.64
N LYS A 954 -62.57 19.40 16.48
CA LYS A 954 -62.46 20.22 15.26
C LYS A 954 -61.25 21.14 15.29
N TRP A 955 -60.16 20.73 14.64
CA TRP A 955 -58.99 21.60 14.42
C TRP A 955 -59.38 22.84 13.61
N LYS A 956 -58.91 24.02 14.02
CA LYS A 956 -59.03 25.23 13.17
C LYS A 956 -58.14 25.04 11.94
N ALA A 957 -58.61 25.48 10.77
CA ALA A 957 -57.85 25.36 9.50
C ALA A 957 -56.46 26.02 9.53
N ASP A 958 -56.21 26.92 10.48
CA ASP A 958 -54.91 27.57 10.69
C ASP A 958 -53.99 26.80 11.66
N GLN A 959 -54.53 25.89 12.48
CA GLN A 959 -53.78 25.03 13.41
C GLN A 959 -53.22 23.76 12.74
N SER A 960 -53.84 23.30 11.65
CA SER A 960 -53.34 22.16 10.85
C SER A 960 -52.18 22.53 9.94
N ARG A 961 -51.89 23.83 9.78
CA ARG A 961 -50.78 24.36 8.97
C ARG A 961 -49.50 24.37 9.77
N TYR A 962 -48.38 24.06 9.12
CA TYR A 962 -47.05 24.24 9.68
C TYR A 962 -46.67 25.72 9.63
N LYS A 963 -46.17 26.26 10.73
CA LYS A 963 -45.65 27.63 10.79
C LYS A 963 -44.29 27.62 11.46
N SER A 964 -43.32 28.22 10.78
CA SER A 964 -41.93 28.26 11.19
C SER A 964 -41.52 29.70 11.47
N GLY A 965 -40.82 29.94 12.58
CA GLY A 965 -40.29 31.25 12.95
C GLY A 965 -38.87 31.17 13.46
N TRP A 966 -38.17 32.31 13.43
CA TRP A 966 -36.76 32.46 13.81
C TRP A 966 -36.59 33.59 14.81
N SER A 967 -35.73 33.38 15.81
CA SER A 967 -35.38 34.39 16.81
C SER A 967 -34.26 35.27 16.25
N GLN A 968 -34.63 36.25 15.43
CA GLN A 968 -33.69 37.03 14.63
C GLN A 968 -32.60 37.71 15.47
N ASP A 969 -32.98 38.40 16.56
CA ASP A 969 -32.03 39.10 17.43
C ASP A 969 -30.96 38.17 18.01
N ARG A 970 -31.34 36.93 18.36
CA ARG A 970 -30.39 35.92 18.87
C ARG A 970 -29.48 35.39 17.80
N ILE A 971 -30.05 35.14 16.61
CA ILE A 971 -29.30 34.63 15.48
C ILE A 971 -28.25 35.65 15.04
N ASP A 972 -28.62 36.94 14.94
CA ASP A 972 -27.68 38.00 14.54
C ASP A 972 -26.58 38.19 15.60
N ALA A 973 -26.94 38.15 16.88
CA ALA A 973 -25.95 38.17 17.96
C ALA A 973 -24.99 36.97 17.89
N TRP A 974 -25.50 35.77 17.62
CA TRP A 974 -24.69 34.56 17.49
C TRP A 974 -23.74 34.63 16.28
N VAL A 975 -24.23 35.09 15.12
CA VAL A 975 -23.42 35.25 13.90
C VAL A 975 -22.30 36.26 14.10
N GLU A 976 -22.55 37.37 14.80
CA GLU A 976 -21.52 38.37 15.08
C GLU A 976 -20.48 37.88 16.09
N GLU A 977 -20.89 37.09 17.08
CA GLU A 977 -19.99 36.49 18.07
C GLU A 977 -19.10 35.38 17.48
N HIS A 978 -19.58 34.68 16.44
CA HIS A 978 -18.95 33.46 15.91
C HIS A 978 -18.26 33.67 14.56
N LYS A 979 -17.66 34.84 14.30
CA LYS A 979 -16.90 35.07 13.05
C LYS A 979 -15.74 34.09 12.92
N CYS A 980 -15.66 33.40 11.77
CA CYS A 980 -14.62 32.39 11.54
C CYS A 980 -13.27 33.05 11.25
N THR A 981 -12.35 32.97 12.21
CA THR A 981 -10.98 33.47 12.08
C THR A 981 -10.01 32.43 11.53
N GLU A 982 -10.28 31.14 11.76
CA GLU A 982 -9.52 29.99 11.25
C GLU A 982 -10.42 29.02 10.49
N VAL A 983 -9.89 28.42 9.43
CA VAL A 983 -10.58 27.39 8.64
C VAL A 983 -10.44 26.03 9.31
N GLN A 984 -11.57 25.38 9.58
CA GLN A 984 -11.61 24.09 10.25
C GLN A 984 -11.69 22.93 9.26
N TRP A 985 -10.56 22.53 8.67
CA TRP A 985 -10.47 21.30 7.87
C TRP A 985 -10.52 20.08 8.78
N VAL A 986 -11.69 19.49 8.98
CA VAL A 986 -11.86 18.38 9.95
C VAL A 986 -10.97 17.17 9.63
N ARG A 987 -10.41 16.55 10.66
CA ARG A 987 -9.77 15.23 10.55
C ARG A 987 -10.82 14.11 10.45
N PRO A 988 -10.47 12.92 9.91
CA PRO A 988 -11.38 11.79 9.87
C PRO A 988 -11.94 11.45 11.26
N SER A 989 -13.24 11.22 11.35
CA SER A 989 -13.89 10.72 12.56
C SER A 989 -15.06 9.79 12.20
N LEU A 990 -15.21 8.71 12.96
CA LEU A 990 -16.36 7.81 12.90
C LEU A 990 -17.33 8.03 14.08
N THR A 991 -16.98 8.91 15.03
CA THR A 991 -17.86 9.36 16.11
C THR A 991 -18.66 10.59 15.69
N ARG A 992 -18.10 11.40 14.79
CA ARG A 992 -18.76 12.56 14.20
C ARG A 992 -19.59 12.12 12.99
N ILE A 993 -20.87 11.87 13.25
CA ILE A 993 -21.83 11.31 12.28
C ILE A 993 -23.09 12.17 12.18
N PHE A 994 -23.81 12.03 11.06
CA PHE A 994 -25.14 12.59 10.83
C PHE A 994 -26.23 11.85 11.60
#